data_AF-A0A7I4YCV7-F1
#
_entry.id   AF-A0A7I4YCV7-F1
#
_cell.length_a   1.000
_cell.length_b   1.000
_cell.length_c   1.000
_cell.angle_alpha   90.00
_cell.angle_beta   90.00
_cell.angle_gamma   90.00
#
_symmetry.space_group_name_H-M   'P 1'
#
loop_
_entity.id
_entity.type
_entity.pdbx_description
1 polymer ?
#
loop_
_entity_poly.entity_id
_entity_poly.type
_entity_poly.pdbx_seq_one_letter_code
_entity_poly.pdbx_strand_id
1 'polypeptide(L)'
;MTSPCTGTSATKEIQSYYDFCSSSAAEVSRLQRITDAMQRGEMTNEVLEACPELAAAFKQQEKLKYRKTILERSLAEQLALNKSKGCSSTQSAGGQGCADNGVSAAKKLKSANSSALPKSKKQNYVIVKDYGSSIISRLSDLFKDAIEEAFPSIERVSVALTETTNPKFGDYQCNSAMAISAKLKASGTVMRPSEVAAQINSKVPPCELIEKIEVVPAGFINVFLNKAFIEAQIGKIASKGVQLPQIEAKRVIVDFSSPNIAKEMHVGHLRSTIIGDSICRLLERVGFDVLRINHIGDWGTQFGMLIAHLYDKYPNFMNQPPPISDLQAFYKESKKRFDEDPEFKKRAYDCVVKLQSYDPEIVNAWTMICNISKKYNQIVYDRLDIVIEDVGESFYQKMMISLVEDLKKIQSDHCREEEGRLLYFPEKCEVPLTIVKSDGGYTYDTSDLAALRYRLHEKKADWVVYVVDAGQSLHLETVFAAARELGWYDDSRQRVEHVAFGLVLGEDRKKFKTRSGETVRLLDLLDEGVKRASSKLEEKGRADVMNEAELAAARDAVAYGCIKYADLSHTRTQDYVFSFDRMLDDKGNTAVYLLYAYARIRSIVRTSGVAPEAINEFIASNPTIPVTHPAELTLSKQILKLSDCILQVLDSLMIHQLCDYLYQLATIFHDFYSACYVIEKKGGETVVHFNRLVLCEVTANVMSNCFKILGINEVPRM
;
A
#
# COMPACT_ATOMS: atom_id res chain seq x y z
N MET A 1 92.07 33.67 22.26
CA MET A 1 91.76 32.29 22.65
C MET A 1 90.76 32.34 23.81
N THR A 2 89.77 31.44 23.77
CA THR A 2 88.63 31.22 24.68
C THR A 2 87.57 32.34 24.80
N SER A 3 86.52 32.25 23.98
CA SER A 3 85.19 32.83 24.28
C SER A 3 84.60 32.12 25.50
N PRO A 4 83.99 32.82 26.48
CA PRO A 4 83.19 32.19 27.50
C PRO A 4 81.85 31.75 26.89
N CYS A 5 81.57 30.44 26.99
CA CYS A 5 80.30 29.83 26.62
C CYS A 5 79.11 30.57 27.25
N THR A 6 78.11 30.90 26.44
CA THR A 6 76.78 31.34 26.86
C THR A 6 76.01 30.17 27.48
N GLY A 7 76.43 29.73 28.67
CA GLY A 7 75.83 28.64 29.45
C GLY A 7 74.43 28.94 30.02
N THR A 8 73.72 29.95 29.51
CA THR A 8 72.38 30.34 29.97
C THR A 8 71.28 30.00 28.97
N SER A 9 71.61 29.80 27.69
CA SER A 9 70.61 29.42 26.65
C SER A 9 70.37 27.92 26.61
N ALA A 10 71.44 27.11 26.63
CA ALA A 10 71.33 25.64 26.60
C ALA A 10 70.63 25.09 27.85
N THR A 11 70.83 25.71 29.01
CA THR A 11 70.22 25.28 30.28
C THR A 11 68.71 25.54 30.33
N LYS A 12 68.23 26.60 29.67
CA LYS A 12 66.79 26.87 29.53
C LYS A 12 66.11 25.92 28.55
N GLU A 13 66.76 25.59 27.44
CA GLU A 13 66.26 24.58 26.50
C GLU A 13 66.22 23.20 27.15
N ILE A 14 67.27 22.80 27.88
CA ILE A 14 67.28 21.52 28.61
C ILE A 14 66.18 21.50 29.69
N GLN A 15 65.98 22.58 30.43
CA GLN A 15 64.89 22.66 31.42
C GLN A 15 63.52 22.55 30.74
N SER A 16 63.32 23.23 29.61
CA SER A 16 62.12 23.10 28.77
C SER A 16 61.88 21.67 28.31
N TYR A 17 62.94 20.95 27.90
CA TYR A 17 62.82 19.53 27.54
C TYR A 17 62.49 18.65 28.75
N TYR A 18 63.05 18.94 29.93
CA TYR A 18 62.69 18.24 31.17
C TYR A 18 61.24 18.47 31.57
N ASP A 19 60.76 19.71 31.48
CA ASP A 19 59.37 20.07 31.78
C ASP A 19 58.40 19.44 30.76
N PHE A 20 58.80 19.37 29.48
CA PHE A 20 58.05 18.68 28.43
C PHE A 20 58.01 17.16 28.64
N CYS A 21 59.14 16.55 29.02
CA CYS A 21 59.19 15.12 29.36
C CYS A 21 58.36 14.80 30.61
N SER A 22 58.39 15.66 31.62
CA SER A 22 57.62 15.49 32.86
C SER A 22 56.12 15.62 32.61
N SER A 23 55.69 16.64 31.85
CA SER A 23 54.29 16.80 31.46
C SER A 23 53.79 15.67 30.55
N SER A 24 54.62 15.22 29.60
CA SER A 24 54.29 14.08 28.74
C SER A 24 54.16 12.78 29.55
N ALA A 25 55.03 12.54 30.53
CA ALA A 25 54.93 11.37 31.41
C ALA A 25 53.69 11.40 32.30
N ALA A 26 53.30 12.60 32.78
CA ALA A 26 52.07 12.79 33.53
C ALA A 26 50.82 12.52 32.66
N GLU A 27 50.83 12.98 31.41
CA GLU A 27 49.71 12.74 30.48
C GLU A 27 49.61 11.27 30.06
N VAL A 28 50.74 10.59 29.80
CA VAL A 28 50.76 9.13 29.56
C VAL A 28 50.17 8.38 30.75
N SER A 29 50.54 8.76 31.97
CA SER A 29 50.00 8.13 33.19
C SER A 29 48.51 8.39 33.36
N ARG A 30 48.02 9.59 33.02
CA ARG A 30 46.60 9.95 33.04
C ARG A 30 45.81 9.14 32.00
N LEU A 31 46.29 9.07 30.77
CA LEU A 31 45.67 8.28 29.70
C LEU A 31 45.66 6.78 30.03
N GLN A 32 46.71 6.27 30.68
CA GLN A 32 46.76 4.89 31.15
C GLN A 32 45.66 4.61 32.18
N ARG A 33 45.47 5.50 33.17
CA ARG A 33 44.39 5.36 34.18
C ARG A 33 43.00 5.39 33.55
N ILE A 34 42.77 6.30 32.60
CA ILE A 34 41.50 6.39 31.86
C ILE A 34 41.27 5.10 31.07
N THR A 35 42.30 4.61 30.38
CA THR A 35 42.21 3.38 29.57
C THR A 35 41.92 2.16 30.45
N ASP A 36 42.62 2.02 31.58
CA ASP A 36 42.43 0.92 32.52
C ASP A 36 41.03 0.93 33.16
N ALA A 37 40.52 2.12 33.50
CA ALA A 37 39.16 2.29 34.02
C ALA A 37 38.11 1.91 32.96
N MET A 38 38.30 2.35 31.71
CA MET A 38 37.42 1.98 30.59
C MET A 38 37.44 0.47 30.32
N GLN A 39 38.61 -0.19 30.40
CA GLN A 39 38.73 -1.64 30.22
C GLN A 39 38.03 -2.44 31.34
N ARG A 40 38.02 -1.92 32.57
CA ARG A 40 37.28 -2.52 33.70
C ARG A 40 35.79 -2.16 33.71
N GLY A 41 35.35 -1.28 32.81
CA GLY A 41 33.97 -0.76 32.80
C GLY A 41 33.65 0.18 33.97
N GLU A 42 34.67 0.77 34.61
CA GLU A 42 34.52 1.70 35.73
C GLU A 42 34.31 3.13 35.21
N MET A 43 33.18 3.73 35.56
CA MET A 43 32.80 5.07 35.09
C MET A 43 33.28 6.16 36.06
N THR A 44 34.59 6.42 36.09
CA THR A 44 35.17 7.45 36.97
C THR A 44 34.96 8.87 36.42
N ASN A 45 35.07 9.90 37.27
CA ASN A 45 34.95 11.29 36.83
C ASN A 45 35.98 11.67 35.77
N GLU A 46 37.20 11.11 35.83
CA GLU A 46 38.24 11.34 34.82
C GLU A 46 37.82 10.80 33.44
N VAL A 47 37.10 9.67 33.38
CA VAL A 47 36.56 9.09 32.14
C VAL A 47 35.42 9.95 31.57
N LEU A 48 34.55 10.45 32.44
CA LEU A 48 33.43 11.30 32.04
C LEU A 48 33.89 12.68 31.53
N GLU A 49 34.96 13.24 32.11
CA GLU A 49 35.58 14.48 31.62
C GLU A 49 36.31 14.29 30.28
N ALA A 50 36.96 13.13 30.08
CA ALA A 50 37.68 12.82 28.84
C ALA A 50 36.76 12.50 27.65
N CYS A 51 35.53 12.03 27.91
CA CYS A 51 34.54 11.67 26.89
C CYS A 51 33.21 12.43 27.09
N PRO A 52 33.07 13.66 26.55
CA PRO A 52 31.87 14.49 26.71
C PRO A 52 30.57 13.84 26.20
N GLU A 53 30.65 13.03 25.14
CA GLU A 53 29.51 12.28 24.60
C GLU A 53 29.00 11.22 25.58
N LEU A 54 29.90 10.58 26.33
CA LEU A 54 29.57 9.58 27.34
C LEU A 54 28.93 10.25 28.57
N ALA A 55 29.43 11.42 28.98
CA ALA A 55 28.81 12.23 30.02
C ALA A 55 27.40 12.72 29.62
N ALA A 56 27.21 13.12 28.37
CA ALA A 56 25.91 13.51 27.84
C ALA A 56 24.92 12.33 27.81
N ALA A 57 25.37 11.16 27.35
CA ALA A 57 24.58 9.94 27.33
C ALA A 57 24.16 9.50 28.74
N PHE A 58 25.07 9.59 29.73
CA PHE A 58 24.77 9.26 31.13
C PHE A 58 23.72 10.19 31.72
N LYS A 59 23.86 11.50 31.52
CA LYS A 59 22.88 12.50 31.96
C LYS A 59 21.51 12.29 31.30
N GLN A 60 21.48 11.88 30.03
CA GLN A 60 20.24 11.54 29.33
C GLN A 60 19.61 10.24 29.86
N GLN A 61 20.43 9.24 30.19
CA GLN A 61 19.97 7.99 30.80
C GLN A 61 19.31 8.23 32.17
N GLU A 62 19.93 9.04 33.04
CA GLU A 62 19.32 9.41 34.34
C GLU A 62 18.01 10.18 34.16
N LYS A 63 17.98 11.14 33.23
CA LYS A 63 16.77 11.92 32.93
C LYS A 63 15.63 11.03 32.41
N LEU A 64 15.93 10.02 31.59
CA LEU A 64 14.95 9.06 31.07
C LEU A 64 14.47 8.09 32.16
N LYS A 65 15.37 7.60 33.04
CA LYS A 65 14.98 6.78 34.20
C LYS A 65 14.02 7.55 35.11
N TYR A 66 14.34 8.80 35.45
CA TYR A 66 13.47 9.66 36.24
C TYR A 66 12.10 9.90 35.57
N ARG A 67 12.09 10.18 34.26
CA ARG A 67 10.84 10.37 33.50
C ARG A 67 9.99 9.10 33.43
N LYS A 68 10.60 7.93 33.30
CA LYS A 68 9.90 6.63 33.34
C LYS A 68 9.18 6.44 34.68
N THR A 69 9.85 6.70 35.80
CA THR A 69 9.24 6.60 37.14
C THR A 69 8.05 7.55 37.31
N ILE A 70 8.12 8.78 36.80
CA ILE A 70 6.99 9.73 36.83
C ILE A 70 5.81 9.21 36.01
N LEU A 71 6.06 8.71 34.79
CA LEU A 71 5.01 8.22 33.91
C LEU A 71 4.34 6.96 34.48
N GLU A 72 5.10 6.03 35.06
CA GLU A 72 4.58 4.84 35.73
C GLU A 72 3.66 5.22 36.91
N ARG A 73 4.07 6.23 37.70
CA ARG A 73 3.24 6.76 38.80
C ARG A 73 1.96 7.40 38.29
N SER A 74 2.05 8.25 37.25
CA SER A 74 0.89 8.90 36.65
C SER A 74 -0.08 7.89 36.01
N LEU A 75 0.44 6.82 35.41
CA LEU A 75 -0.35 5.73 34.85
C LEU A 75 -1.07 4.95 35.96
N ALA A 76 -0.38 4.64 37.06
CA ALA A 76 -0.98 3.99 38.22
C ALA A 76 -2.11 4.83 38.85
N GLU A 77 -1.91 6.15 38.96
CA GLU A 77 -2.94 7.09 39.45
C GLU A 77 -4.16 7.15 38.51
N GLN A 78 -3.95 7.19 37.19
CA GLN A 78 -5.04 7.14 36.20
C GLN A 78 -5.78 5.81 36.20
N LEU A 79 -5.08 4.68 36.32
CA LEU A 79 -5.68 3.35 36.42
C LEU A 79 -6.53 3.21 37.69
N ALA A 80 -6.08 3.75 38.82
CA ALA A 80 -6.86 3.81 40.05
C ALA A 80 -8.12 4.67 39.89
N LEU A 81 -8.00 5.83 39.21
CA LEU A 81 -9.13 6.71 38.92
C LEU A 81 -10.16 6.05 37.99
N ASN A 82 -9.70 5.36 36.95
CA ASN A 82 -10.56 4.63 36.01
C ASN A 82 -11.30 3.47 36.69
N LYS A 83 -10.65 2.81 37.64
CA LYS A 83 -11.25 1.77 38.49
C LYS A 83 -12.32 2.33 39.44
N SER A 84 -12.10 3.53 40.00
CA SER A 84 -13.10 4.23 40.82
C SER A 84 -14.32 4.73 40.03
N LYS A 85 -14.18 4.93 38.72
CA LYS A 85 -15.24 5.38 37.80
C LYS A 85 -15.90 4.25 37.00
N GLY A 86 -15.60 2.99 37.30
CA GLY A 86 -16.26 1.82 36.69
C GLY A 86 -15.89 1.53 35.23
N CYS A 87 -14.79 2.09 34.70
CA CYS A 87 -14.28 1.76 33.36
C CYS A 87 -13.17 0.70 33.43
N SER A 88 -13.42 -0.50 32.91
CA SER A 88 -12.40 -1.56 32.79
C SER A 88 -11.93 -1.74 31.35
N SER A 89 -10.67 -1.39 31.08
CA SER A 89 -9.89 -1.95 29.97
C SER A 89 -8.44 -2.13 30.42
N THR A 90 -8.02 -3.39 30.45
CA THR A 90 -6.71 -3.90 30.87
C THR A 90 -5.73 -3.90 29.70
N GLN A 91 -4.63 -3.16 29.81
CA GLN A 91 -3.24 -3.67 29.86
C GLN A 91 -2.21 -2.57 29.54
N SER A 92 -1.05 -2.67 30.17
CA SER A 92 0.10 -1.77 30.07
C SER A 92 1.32 -2.49 29.50
N ALA A 93 1.95 -1.85 28.51
CA ALA A 93 3.39 -1.59 28.32
C ALA A 93 4.42 -2.75 28.56
N GLY A 94 5.41 -3.02 27.72
CA GLY A 94 6.01 -2.28 26.60
C GLY A 94 7.55 -2.20 26.74
N GLY A 95 8.28 -2.36 25.62
CA GLY A 95 9.62 -1.77 25.36
C GLY A 95 10.82 -2.74 25.41
N GLN A 96 11.47 -3.08 24.28
CA GLN A 96 12.57 -2.34 23.58
C GLN A 96 13.86 -2.19 24.45
N GLY A 97 15.09 -2.55 24.06
CA GLY A 97 15.67 -3.09 22.83
C GLY A 97 17.19 -2.75 22.71
N CYS A 98 17.82 -3.23 21.62
CA CYS A 98 19.13 -2.89 21.02
C CYS A 98 20.40 -3.30 21.81
N ALA A 99 21.53 -3.73 21.20
CA ALA A 99 21.97 -3.97 19.82
C ALA A 99 23.43 -4.57 19.83
N ASP A 100 23.86 -5.16 18.69
CA ASP A 100 25.22 -5.11 18.09
C ASP A 100 26.46 -5.73 18.84
N ASN A 101 27.52 -6.29 18.23
CA ASN A 101 28.01 -6.50 16.86
C ASN A 101 29.22 -7.48 16.83
N GLY A 102 29.38 -8.25 15.72
CA GLY A 102 30.62 -8.64 15.01
C GLY A 102 31.72 -9.48 15.72
N VAL A 103 32.56 -10.33 15.11
CA VAL A 103 33.01 -10.59 13.72
C VAL A 103 33.64 -12.02 13.73
N SER A 104 33.41 -12.94 12.78
CA SER A 104 34.35 -13.26 11.69
C SER A 104 33.98 -14.54 10.91
N ALA A 105 33.47 -14.36 9.69
CA ALA A 105 33.93 -14.92 8.40
C ALA A 105 34.46 -16.39 8.35
N ALA A 106 33.79 -17.37 7.73
CA ALA A 106 33.30 -17.55 6.35
C ALA A 106 34.33 -18.10 5.34
N LYS A 107 33.92 -19.19 4.65
CA LYS A 107 34.46 -19.60 3.34
C LYS A 107 33.32 -20.15 2.45
N LYS A 108 32.92 -19.32 1.47
CA LYS A 108 32.54 -19.57 0.03
C LYS A 108 31.37 -20.56 -0.26
N LEU A 109 30.46 -20.36 -1.22
CA LEU A 109 30.49 -19.79 -2.60
C LEU A 109 29.14 -19.13 -2.95
N LYS A 110 29.07 -17.90 -3.49
CA LYS A 110 29.00 -17.46 -4.91
C LYS A 110 27.79 -17.94 -5.76
N SER A 111 26.79 -17.07 -5.90
CA SER A 111 26.11 -16.76 -7.18
C SER A 111 25.92 -15.23 -7.25
N ALA A 112 26.14 -14.65 -8.43
CA ALA A 112 26.38 -13.22 -8.61
C ALA A 112 25.25 -12.52 -9.37
N ASN A 113 25.09 -11.23 -9.04
CA ASN A 113 24.53 -10.12 -9.81
C ASN A 113 22.99 -9.96 -9.90
N SER A 114 22.44 -9.32 -8.86
CA SER A 114 21.53 -8.17 -9.01
C SER A 114 21.82 -7.20 -7.84
N SER A 115 22.11 -5.94 -8.14
CA SER A 115 22.43 -4.90 -7.15
C SER A 115 21.15 -4.47 -6.41
N ALA A 116 20.75 -5.23 -5.40
CA ALA A 116 19.69 -4.83 -4.48
C ALA A 116 20.21 -3.77 -3.50
N LEU A 117 19.63 -2.57 -3.54
CA LEU A 117 19.77 -1.56 -2.50
C LEU A 117 19.44 -2.15 -1.11
N PRO A 118 20.09 -1.68 -0.03
CA PRO A 118 19.83 -2.19 1.31
C PRO A 118 18.36 -1.95 1.67
N LYS A 119 17.62 -3.02 1.97
CA LYS A 119 16.24 -2.95 2.43
C LYS A 119 16.17 -2.02 3.65
N SER A 120 15.53 -0.87 3.50
CA SER A 120 15.20 0.00 4.62
C SER A 120 14.38 -0.78 5.64
N LYS A 121 14.51 -0.41 6.93
CA LYS A 121 13.76 -1.04 8.02
C LYS A 121 12.27 -0.98 7.66
N LYS A 122 11.60 -2.13 7.59
CA LYS A 122 10.15 -2.19 7.32
C LYS A 122 9.42 -1.61 8.53
N GLN A 123 9.18 -0.30 8.51
CA GLN A 123 8.49 0.40 9.58
C GLN A 123 6.98 0.19 9.39
N ASN A 124 6.26 0.01 10.50
CA ASN A 124 4.83 -0.25 10.43
C ASN A 124 4.08 1.07 10.28
N TYR A 125 3.89 1.53 9.04
CA TYR A 125 3.26 2.82 8.73
C TYR A 125 1.75 2.80 9.01
N VAL A 126 1.13 1.62 8.91
CA VAL A 126 -0.28 1.38 9.20
C VAL A 126 -0.42 1.06 10.67
N ILE A 127 -0.85 2.04 11.46
CA ILE A 127 -1.13 1.84 12.88
C ILE A 127 -2.59 1.41 12.99
N VAL A 128 -2.81 0.15 13.32
CA VAL A 128 -4.15 -0.42 13.50
C VAL A 128 -4.67 -0.03 14.88
N LYS A 129 -5.82 0.66 14.94
CA LYS A 129 -6.51 1.04 16.18
C LYS A 129 -7.46 -0.06 16.64
N ASP A 130 -8.13 -0.71 15.69
CA ASP A 130 -9.00 -1.85 15.91
C ASP A 130 -8.75 -2.89 14.82
N TYR A 131 -8.37 -4.10 15.23
CA TYR A 131 -8.13 -5.23 14.35
C TYR A 131 -9.43 -5.84 13.78
N GLY A 132 -10.60 -5.32 14.16
CA GLY A 132 -11.89 -5.83 13.72
C GLY A 132 -12.06 -7.29 14.13
N SER A 133 -12.42 -8.13 13.16
CA SER A 133 -12.54 -9.59 13.36
C SER A 133 -11.23 -10.36 13.13
N SER A 134 -10.08 -9.68 12.94
CA SER A 134 -8.82 -10.33 12.58
C SER A 134 -8.42 -11.35 13.62
N ILE A 135 -8.21 -12.59 13.17
CA ILE A 135 -7.78 -13.70 14.02
C ILE A 135 -6.26 -13.71 14.09
N ILE A 136 -5.57 -13.49 12.96
CA ILE A 136 -4.11 -13.53 12.89
C ILE A 136 -3.49 -12.45 13.76
N SER A 137 -4.01 -11.23 13.76
CA SER A 137 -3.44 -10.16 14.59
C SER A 137 -3.64 -10.42 16.08
N ARG A 138 -4.83 -10.87 16.49
CA ARG A 138 -5.09 -11.23 17.89
C ARG A 138 -4.21 -12.38 18.37
N LEU A 139 -4.02 -13.40 17.54
CA LEU A 139 -3.08 -14.48 17.83
C LEU A 139 -1.65 -13.97 17.86
N SER A 140 -1.28 -13.07 16.95
CA SER A 140 0.08 -12.52 16.88
C SER A 140 0.42 -11.74 18.14
N ASP A 141 -0.48 -10.89 18.63
CA ASP A 141 -0.28 -10.14 19.87
C ASP A 141 -0.17 -11.09 21.07
N LEU A 142 -1.08 -12.07 21.16
CA LEU A 142 -1.07 -13.08 22.23
C LEU A 142 0.25 -13.87 22.27
N PHE A 143 0.72 -14.35 21.11
CA PHE A 143 1.99 -15.08 21.02
C PHE A 143 3.19 -14.19 21.21
N LYS A 144 3.13 -12.92 20.82
CA LYS A 144 4.20 -11.96 21.04
C LYS A 144 4.42 -11.76 22.53
N ASP A 145 3.36 -11.48 23.29
CA ASP A 145 3.43 -11.29 24.74
C ASP A 145 3.95 -12.57 25.43
N ALA A 146 3.44 -13.74 25.02
CA ALA A 146 3.90 -15.03 25.55
C ALA A 146 5.38 -15.30 25.25
N ILE A 147 5.88 -14.92 24.08
CA ILE A 147 7.30 -15.06 23.71
C ILE A 147 8.17 -14.08 24.49
N GLU A 148 7.75 -12.82 24.64
CA GLU A 148 8.48 -11.80 25.39
C GLU A 148 8.58 -12.17 26.88
N GLU A 149 7.52 -12.76 27.45
CA GLU A 149 7.55 -13.26 28.83
C GLU A 149 8.39 -14.54 28.98
N ALA A 150 8.31 -15.48 28.03
CA ALA A 150 9.08 -16.72 28.08
C ALA A 150 10.58 -16.48 27.85
N PHE A 151 10.94 -15.53 26.98
CA PHE A 151 12.30 -15.29 26.52
C PHE A 151 12.64 -13.79 26.48
N PRO A 152 12.68 -13.10 27.63
CA PRO A 152 12.91 -11.65 27.70
C PRO A 152 14.29 -11.22 27.20
N SER A 153 15.25 -12.14 27.18
CA SER A 153 16.62 -11.91 26.68
C SER A 153 16.71 -11.92 25.15
N ILE A 154 15.67 -12.35 24.44
CA ILE A 154 15.69 -12.44 22.98
C ILE A 154 15.01 -11.22 22.38
N GLU A 155 15.82 -10.31 21.85
CA GLU A 155 15.29 -9.16 21.15
C GLU A 155 14.69 -9.54 19.78
N ARG A 156 13.58 -8.85 19.45
CA ARG A 156 12.97 -8.82 18.11
C ARG A 156 12.65 -10.22 17.58
N VAL A 157 11.78 -10.94 18.27
CA VAL A 157 11.21 -12.17 17.72
C VAL A 157 9.97 -11.83 16.92
N SER A 158 10.01 -12.08 15.61
CA SER A 158 8.82 -12.04 14.77
C SER A 158 7.95 -13.25 15.08
N VAL A 159 6.68 -13.03 15.38
CA VAL A 159 5.70 -14.11 15.49
C VAL A 159 5.44 -14.68 14.11
N ALA A 160 5.79 -15.94 13.89
CA ALA A 160 5.58 -16.64 12.63
C ALA A 160 4.30 -17.47 12.73
N LEU A 161 3.14 -16.88 12.40
CA LEU A 161 1.85 -17.56 12.34
C LEU A 161 1.46 -17.87 10.90
N THR A 162 0.96 -19.08 10.68
CA THR A 162 0.46 -19.55 9.38
C THR A 162 -0.86 -20.29 9.56
N GLU A 163 -1.78 -20.15 8.61
CA GLU A 163 -2.96 -21.00 8.56
C GLU A 163 -2.57 -22.45 8.20
N THR A 164 -3.25 -23.41 8.81
CA THR A 164 -3.06 -24.83 8.49
C THR A 164 -4.06 -25.32 7.45
N THR A 165 -3.58 -25.99 6.41
CA THR A 165 -4.43 -26.61 5.38
C THR A 165 -5.04 -27.94 5.81
N ASN A 166 -4.50 -28.57 6.85
CA ASN A 166 -4.98 -29.85 7.37
C ASN A 166 -5.62 -29.64 8.76
N PRO A 167 -6.93 -29.88 8.91
CA PRO A 167 -7.65 -29.70 10.17
C PRO A 167 -7.09 -30.51 11.36
N LYS A 168 -6.31 -31.58 11.10
CA LYS A 168 -5.62 -32.35 12.15
C LYS A 168 -4.57 -31.52 12.90
N PHE A 169 -4.05 -30.46 12.29
CA PHE A 169 -3.05 -29.57 12.88
C PHE A 169 -3.67 -28.27 13.43
N GLY A 170 -5.00 -28.21 13.55
CA GLY A 170 -5.71 -27.03 14.04
C GLY A 170 -6.17 -26.12 12.91
N ASP A 171 -6.33 -24.84 13.26
CA ASP A 171 -6.69 -23.74 12.37
C ASP A 171 -5.47 -22.88 12.02
N TYR A 172 -4.58 -22.68 12.99
CA TYR A 172 -3.36 -21.92 12.85
C TYR A 172 -2.19 -22.66 13.48
N GLN A 173 -0.99 -22.37 13.00
CA GLN A 173 0.26 -22.90 13.52
C GLN A 173 1.25 -21.76 13.78
N CYS A 174 1.81 -21.71 14.98
CA CYS A 174 2.91 -20.82 15.34
C CYS A 174 4.25 -21.57 15.19
N ASN A 175 5.11 -21.02 14.36
CA ASN A 175 6.39 -21.56 13.92
C ASN A 175 7.60 -20.83 14.55
N SER A 176 7.34 -19.95 15.52
CA SER A 176 8.36 -19.06 16.11
C SER A 176 9.44 -19.83 16.90
N ALA A 177 9.11 -21.00 17.44
CA ALA A 177 9.99 -21.74 18.33
C ALA A 177 11.33 -22.17 17.67
N MET A 178 11.32 -22.46 16.37
CA MET A 178 12.54 -22.85 15.64
C MET A 178 13.52 -21.68 15.52
N ALA A 179 13.03 -20.49 15.19
CA ALA A 179 13.85 -19.28 15.08
C ALA A 179 14.38 -18.85 16.46
N ILE A 180 13.54 -18.96 17.50
CA ILE A 180 13.91 -18.69 18.89
C ILE A 180 15.00 -19.66 19.37
N SER A 181 14.83 -20.96 19.14
CA SER A 181 15.82 -21.99 19.48
C SER A 181 17.17 -21.72 18.81
N ALA A 182 17.16 -21.34 17.53
CA ALA A 182 18.38 -20.96 16.81
C ALA A 182 19.07 -19.73 17.42
N LYS A 183 18.29 -18.70 17.81
CA LYS A 183 18.82 -17.50 18.49
C LYS A 183 19.40 -17.82 19.87
N LEU A 184 18.70 -18.63 20.68
CA LEU A 184 19.18 -19.08 22.00
C LEU A 184 20.50 -19.84 21.88
N LYS A 185 20.59 -20.72 20.86
CA LYS A 185 21.83 -21.47 20.60
C LYS A 185 22.98 -20.53 20.25
N ALA A 186 22.72 -19.48 19.47
CA ALA A 186 23.73 -18.46 19.14
C ALA A 186 24.17 -17.66 20.38
N SER A 187 23.27 -17.44 21.36
CA SER A 187 23.58 -16.80 22.65
C SER A 187 24.10 -17.78 23.72
N GLY A 188 24.52 -18.98 23.34
CA GLY A 188 25.14 -19.97 24.24
C GLY A 188 24.17 -20.85 25.04
N THR A 189 22.86 -20.71 24.85
CA THR A 189 21.83 -21.54 25.50
C THR A 189 21.27 -22.57 24.53
N VAL A 190 21.54 -23.86 24.75
CA VAL A 190 20.99 -24.92 23.91
C VAL A 190 19.63 -25.35 24.43
N MET A 191 18.57 -25.03 23.69
CA MET A 191 17.21 -25.45 23.98
C MET A 191 16.57 -25.98 22.71
N ARG A 192 15.91 -27.15 22.77
CA ARG A 192 15.27 -27.77 21.60
C ARG A 192 14.03 -26.97 21.19
N PRO A 193 13.65 -26.92 19.90
CA PRO A 193 12.44 -26.22 19.47
C PRO A 193 11.17 -26.65 20.19
N SER A 194 11.04 -27.94 20.55
CA SER A 194 9.91 -28.44 21.35
C SER A 194 9.87 -27.91 22.78
N GLU A 195 11.03 -27.74 23.42
CA GLU A 195 11.14 -27.14 24.76
C GLU A 195 10.80 -25.64 24.71
N VAL A 196 11.30 -24.95 23.69
CA VAL A 196 10.95 -23.54 23.43
C VAL A 196 9.45 -23.40 23.23
N ALA A 197 8.86 -24.24 22.38
CA ALA A 197 7.43 -24.21 22.10
C ALA A 197 6.58 -24.50 23.36
N ALA A 198 7.02 -25.43 24.21
CA ALA A 198 6.37 -25.72 25.48
C ALA A 198 6.44 -24.54 26.45
N GLN A 199 7.58 -23.83 26.52
CA GLN A 199 7.69 -22.62 27.34
C GLN A 199 6.80 -21.49 26.83
N ILE A 200 6.75 -21.25 25.52
CA ILE A 200 5.82 -20.28 24.92
C ILE A 200 4.38 -20.63 25.30
N ASN A 201 3.96 -21.89 25.09
CA ASN A 201 2.61 -22.34 25.40
C ASN A 201 2.26 -22.14 26.89
N SER A 202 3.22 -22.35 27.80
CA SER A 202 3.01 -22.12 29.24
C SER A 202 2.75 -20.66 29.62
N LYS A 203 3.10 -19.72 28.73
CA LYS A 203 2.92 -18.28 28.91
C LYS A 203 1.75 -17.70 28.12
N VAL A 204 1.11 -18.49 27.26
CA VAL A 204 -0.10 -18.06 26.57
C VAL A 204 -1.26 -17.98 27.58
N PRO A 205 -1.84 -16.79 27.83
CA PRO A 205 -2.94 -16.68 28.79
C PRO A 205 -4.21 -17.34 28.23
N PRO A 206 -5.08 -17.90 29.09
CA PRO A 206 -6.39 -18.35 28.66
C PRO A 206 -7.17 -17.22 27.99
N CYS A 207 -7.76 -17.49 26.83
CA CYS A 207 -8.56 -16.51 26.10
C CYS A 207 -9.74 -17.18 25.39
N GLU A 208 -10.78 -16.40 25.11
CA GLU A 208 -12.00 -16.90 24.47
C GLU A 208 -11.76 -17.40 23.04
N LEU A 209 -10.71 -16.92 22.38
CA LEU A 209 -10.38 -17.23 20.98
C LEU A 209 -9.91 -18.68 20.78
N ILE A 210 -9.24 -19.27 21.77
CA ILE A 210 -8.52 -20.54 21.64
C ILE A 210 -9.25 -21.63 22.44
N GLU A 211 -9.60 -22.73 21.76
CA GLU A 211 -10.14 -23.94 22.40
C GLU A 211 -9.02 -24.76 23.05
N LYS A 212 -7.96 -25.00 22.28
CA LYS A 212 -6.79 -25.76 22.73
C LYS A 212 -5.56 -25.42 21.91
N ILE A 213 -4.40 -25.68 22.51
CA ILE A 213 -3.08 -25.58 21.88
C ILE A 213 -2.37 -26.92 22.01
N GLU A 214 -1.75 -27.38 20.93
CA GLU A 214 -0.97 -28.62 20.91
C GLU A 214 0.46 -28.33 20.44
N VAL A 215 1.44 -28.63 21.29
CA VAL A 215 2.86 -28.54 20.95
C VAL A 215 3.31 -29.88 20.39
N VAL A 216 3.83 -29.89 19.15
CA VAL A 216 4.34 -31.11 18.52
C VAL A 216 5.85 -31.26 18.71
N PRO A 217 6.41 -32.49 18.61
CA PRO A 217 7.84 -32.74 18.87
C PRO A 217 8.81 -31.93 18.00
N ALA A 218 8.40 -31.50 16.81
CA ALA A 218 9.19 -30.67 15.92
C ALA A 218 9.31 -29.20 16.37
N GLY A 219 8.53 -28.76 17.37
CA GLY A 219 8.49 -27.37 17.85
C GLY A 219 7.38 -26.50 17.27
N PHE A 220 6.45 -27.08 16.50
CA PHE A 220 5.26 -26.34 16.06
C PHE A 220 4.22 -26.24 17.18
N ILE A 221 3.52 -25.10 17.24
CA ILE A 221 2.43 -24.85 18.17
C ILE A 221 1.13 -24.78 17.35
N ASN A 222 0.33 -25.84 17.37
CA ASN A 222 -0.96 -25.93 16.69
C ASN A 222 -2.06 -25.29 17.54
N VAL A 223 -2.88 -24.44 16.94
CA VAL A 223 -3.93 -23.65 17.61
C VAL A 223 -5.28 -24.01 17.02
N PHE A 224 -6.22 -24.39 17.89
CA PHE A 224 -7.60 -24.70 17.54
C PHE A 224 -8.50 -23.58 18.04
N LEU A 225 -9.29 -22.99 17.15
CA LEU A 225 -10.18 -21.88 17.51
C LEU A 225 -11.40 -22.38 18.28
N ASN A 226 -11.81 -21.61 19.28
CA ASN A 226 -13.02 -21.87 20.04
C ASN A 226 -14.27 -21.64 19.18
N LYS A 227 -15.07 -22.69 19.03
CA LYS A 227 -16.34 -22.64 18.33
C LYS A 227 -17.29 -21.57 18.89
N ALA A 228 -17.42 -21.45 20.20
CA ALA A 228 -18.33 -20.46 20.82
C ALA A 228 -17.93 -19.03 20.48
N PHE A 229 -16.61 -18.77 20.37
CA PHE A 229 -16.11 -17.48 19.89
C PHE A 229 -16.52 -17.22 18.44
N ILE A 230 -16.39 -18.22 17.56
CA ILE A 230 -16.81 -18.11 16.15
C ILE A 230 -18.30 -17.79 16.05
N GLU A 231 -19.16 -18.53 16.77
CA GLU A 231 -20.61 -18.31 16.81
C GLU A 231 -20.98 -16.90 17.29
N ALA A 232 -20.26 -16.38 18.30
CA ALA A 232 -20.42 -15.01 18.79
C ALA A 232 -19.97 -13.96 17.77
N GLN A 233 -18.86 -14.18 17.06
CA GLN A 233 -18.41 -13.24 16.01
C GLN A 233 -19.38 -13.20 14.82
N ILE A 234 -19.93 -14.34 14.40
CA ILE A 234 -20.97 -14.37 13.36
C ILE A 234 -22.21 -13.61 13.81
N GLY A 235 -22.68 -13.79 15.05
CA GLY A 235 -23.79 -13.01 15.60
C GLY A 235 -23.50 -11.50 15.67
N LYS A 236 -22.26 -11.13 15.98
CA LYS A 236 -21.80 -9.73 15.94
C LYS A 236 -21.85 -9.15 14.52
N ILE A 237 -21.39 -9.89 13.51
CA ILE A 237 -21.44 -9.45 12.11
C ILE A 237 -22.88 -9.37 11.61
N ALA A 238 -23.74 -10.31 12.00
CA ALA A 238 -25.16 -10.30 11.65
C ALA A 238 -25.88 -9.08 12.23
N SER A 239 -25.61 -8.72 13.49
CA SER A 239 -26.27 -7.61 14.18
C SER A 239 -25.70 -6.22 13.87
N LYS A 240 -24.38 -6.09 13.75
CA LYS A 240 -23.69 -4.80 13.56
C LYS A 240 -23.18 -4.56 12.14
N GLY A 241 -23.30 -5.56 11.27
CA GLY A 241 -22.69 -5.56 9.94
C GLY A 241 -21.20 -5.93 9.98
N VAL A 242 -20.60 -5.96 8.79
CA VAL A 242 -19.18 -6.26 8.61
C VAL A 242 -18.33 -5.11 9.15
N GLN A 243 -17.50 -5.41 10.15
CA GLN A 243 -16.57 -4.45 10.75
C GLN A 243 -15.16 -4.70 10.20
N LEU A 244 -14.69 -3.78 9.36
CA LEU A 244 -13.34 -3.82 8.83
C LEU A 244 -12.35 -3.21 9.83
N PRO A 245 -11.07 -3.62 9.80
CA PRO A 245 -10.03 -3.02 10.63
C PRO A 245 -10.04 -1.50 10.51
N GLN A 246 -9.91 -0.82 11.64
CA GLN A 246 -9.83 0.64 11.70
C GLN A 246 -8.40 1.05 12.00
N ILE A 247 -7.90 2.01 11.25
CA ILE A 247 -6.53 2.48 11.31
C ILE A 247 -6.45 3.93 11.82
N GLU A 248 -5.25 4.38 12.17
CA GLU A 248 -5.01 5.79 12.47
C GLU A 248 -5.15 6.65 11.22
N ALA A 249 -6.16 7.53 11.22
CA ALA A 249 -6.39 8.50 10.15
C ALA A 249 -5.11 9.29 9.83
N LYS A 250 -4.54 8.97 8.68
CA LYS A 250 -3.38 9.61 8.07
C LYS A 250 -3.75 10.04 6.65
N ARG A 251 -3.05 11.03 6.12
CA ARG A 251 -3.29 11.50 4.77
C ARG A 251 -2.52 10.65 3.77
N VAL A 252 -3.25 10.09 2.81
CA VAL A 252 -2.68 9.30 1.71
C VAL A 252 -3.01 9.96 0.39
N ILE A 253 -2.01 10.15 -0.46
CA ILE A 253 -2.20 10.60 -1.83
C ILE A 253 -1.98 9.42 -2.76
N VAL A 254 -2.94 9.14 -3.63
CA VAL A 254 -2.84 8.09 -4.64
C VAL A 254 -2.87 8.74 -6.02
N ASP A 255 -1.76 8.63 -6.75
CA ASP A 255 -1.60 9.09 -8.12
C ASP A 255 -1.87 7.92 -9.08
N PHE A 256 -2.92 8.04 -9.89
CA PHE A 256 -3.33 6.98 -10.80
C PHE A 256 -4.11 7.53 -12.01
N SER A 257 -4.33 6.67 -13.00
CA SER A 257 -4.90 6.96 -14.31
C SER A 257 -3.97 7.78 -15.21
N SER A 258 -3.72 9.04 -14.87
CA SER A 258 -2.73 9.96 -15.42
C SER A 258 -2.59 9.93 -16.96
N PRO A 259 -3.69 10.07 -17.74
CA PRO A 259 -3.61 10.08 -19.19
C PRO A 259 -3.01 11.39 -19.73
N ASN A 260 -2.39 11.29 -20.90
CA ASN A 260 -1.93 12.45 -21.65
C ASN A 260 -3.10 13.14 -22.35
N ILE A 261 -3.24 14.45 -22.16
CA ILE A 261 -4.25 15.24 -22.85
C ILE A 261 -3.98 15.26 -24.36
N ALA A 262 -5.05 15.26 -25.15
CA ALA A 262 -5.02 15.17 -26.60
C ALA A 262 -4.50 13.86 -27.19
N LYS A 263 -4.30 12.85 -26.35
CA LYS A 263 -4.13 11.45 -26.77
C LYS A 263 -5.26 10.63 -26.18
N GLU A 264 -5.63 9.56 -26.87
CA GLU A 264 -6.66 8.66 -26.36
C GLU A 264 -6.14 7.84 -25.19
N MET A 265 -7.02 7.63 -24.20
CA MET A 265 -6.79 6.64 -23.16
C MET A 265 -6.70 5.25 -23.78
N HIS A 266 -5.78 4.45 -23.23
CA HIS A 266 -5.46 3.12 -23.71
C HIS A 266 -5.36 2.16 -22.53
N VAL A 267 -5.24 0.87 -22.82
CA VAL A 267 -5.26 -0.21 -21.80
C VAL A 267 -4.20 -0.06 -20.69
N GLY A 268 -3.04 0.55 -20.97
CA GLY A 268 -2.06 0.90 -19.91
C GLY A 268 -2.62 1.89 -18.87
N HIS A 269 -3.32 2.94 -19.30
CA HIS A 269 -4.00 3.87 -18.40
C HIS A 269 -5.15 3.17 -17.68
N LEU A 270 -5.85 2.23 -18.35
CA LEU A 270 -6.92 1.44 -17.73
C LEU A 270 -6.42 0.65 -16.51
N ARG A 271 -5.25 -0.01 -16.60
CA ARG A 271 -4.70 -0.76 -15.45
C ARG A 271 -4.45 0.14 -14.25
N SER A 272 -3.74 1.26 -14.46
CA SER A 272 -3.51 2.26 -13.41
C SER A 272 -4.83 2.75 -12.82
N THR A 273 -5.81 3.03 -13.68
CA THR A 273 -7.15 3.50 -13.34
C THR A 273 -7.89 2.54 -12.40
N ILE A 274 -7.92 1.24 -12.73
CA ILE A 274 -8.62 0.20 -11.96
C ILE A 274 -7.90 -0.11 -10.64
N ILE A 275 -6.57 -0.31 -10.71
CA ILE A 275 -5.75 -0.66 -9.54
C ILE A 275 -5.76 0.50 -8.53
N GLY A 276 -5.57 1.73 -9.01
CA GLY A 276 -5.56 2.92 -8.17
C GLY A 276 -6.90 3.18 -7.50
N ASP A 277 -8.02 3.07 -8.22
CA ASP A 277 -9.35 3.24 -7.63
C ASP A 277 -9.63 2.17 -6.55
N SER A 278 -9.26 0.92 -6.77
CA SER A 278 -9.44 -0.14 -5.75
C SER A 278 -8.58 0.09 -4.51
N ILE A 279 -7.34 0.57 -4.68
CA ILE A 279 -6.48 0.98 -3.56
C ILE A 279 -7.13 2.15 -2.79
N CYS A 280 -7.63 3.18 -3.48
CA CYS A 280 -8.30 4.30 -2.84
C CYS A 280 -9.50 3.85 -2.01
N ARG A 281 -10.38 3.03 -2.60
CA ARG A 281 -11.57 2.48 -1.93
C ARG A 281 -11.19 1.66 -0.70
N LEU A 282 -10.14 0.84 -0.77
CA LEU A 282 -9.62 0.10 0.38
C LEU A 282 -9.18 1.05 1.50
N LEU A 283 -8.34 2.02 1.17
CA LEU A 283 -7.74 2.95 2.14
C LEU A 283 -8.81 3.82 2.82
N GLU A 284 -9.77 4.35 2.06
CA GLU A 284 -10.91 5.11 2.58
C GLU A 284 -11.75 4.25 3.54
N ARG A 285 -12.00 2.98 3.17
CA ARG A 285 -12.86 2.09 3.94
C ARG A 285 -12.28 1.72 5.30
N VAL A 286 -10.96 1.71 5.44
CA VAL A 286 -10.28 1.43 6.71
C VAL A 286 -9.99 2.68 7.54
N GLY A 287 -10.19 3.88 6.96
CA GLY A 287 -10.18 5.16 7.68
C GLY A 287 -9.06 6.13 7.34
N PHE A 288 -8.34 5.97 6.21
CA PHE A 288 -7.39 6.98 5.72
C PHE A 288 -8.12 8.19 5.12
N ASP A 289 -7.49 9.37 5.19
CA ASP A 289 -7.87 10.56 4.41
C ASP A 289 -7.21 10.48 3.04
N VAL A 290 -7.95 10.04 2.02
CA VAL A 290 -7.40 9.74 0.69
C VAL A 290 -7.65 10.89 -0.29
N LEU A 291 -6.57 11.41 -0.88
CA LEU A 291 -6.63 12.30 -2.02
C LEU A 291 -6.31 11.52 -3.30
N ARG A 292 -7.28 11.47 -4.20
CA ARG A 292 -7.23 10.75 -5.47
C ARG A 292 -6.76 11.71 -6.57
N ILE A 293 -5.54 11.56 -7.04
CA ILE A 293 -4.91 12.51 -7.97
C ILE A 293 -4.77 11.90 -9.36
N ASN A 294 -5.30 12.62 -10.35
CA ASN A 294 -5.08 12.36 -11.77
C ASN A 294 -3.95 13.26 -12.26
N HIS A 295 -2.74 12.71 -12.38
CA HIS A 295 -1.57 13.49 -12.83
C HIS A 295 -1.52 13.57 -14.36
N ILE A 296 -2.50 14.28 -14.94
CA ILE A 296 -2.67 14.38 -16.39
C ILE A 296 -1.49 15.09 -17.06
N GLY A 297 -1.09 14.57 -18.23
CA GLY A 297 -0.07 15.17 -19.08
C GLY A 297 -0.65 16.33 -19.90
N ASP A 298 -0.77 17.50 -19.28
CA ASP A 298 -1.42 18.68 -19.84
C ASP A 298 -0.47 19.86 -20.13
N TRP A 299 0.86 19.65 -20.05
CA TRP A 299 1.86 20.71 -20.21
C TRP A 299 2.98 20.44 -21.23
N GLY A 300 2.88 19.36 -22.02
CA GLY A 300 3.93 18.98 -22.97
C GLY A 300 4.02 19.85 -24.23
N THR A 301 5.13 19.73 -24.97
CA THR A 301 5.38 20.52 -26.19
C THR A 301 4.38 20.25 -27.33
N GLN A 302 3.63 19.13 -27.27
CA GLN A 302 2.57 18.81 -28.22
C GLN A 302 1.47 19.88 -28.29
N PHE A 303 1.27 20.67 -27.23
CA PHE A 303 0.24 21.70 -27.23
C PHE A 303 0.55 22.82 -28.22
N GLY A 304 1.83 23.09 -28.53
CA GLY A 304 2.19 24.08 -29.53
C GLY A 304 1.58 23.79 -30.90
N MET A 305 1.72 22.56 -31.39
CA MET A 305 1.14 22.16 -32.68
C MET A 305 -0.40 22.09 -32.63
N LEU A 306 -0.97 21.66 -31.51
CA LEU A 306 -2.43 21.60 -31.35
C LEU A 306 -3.06 23.00 -31.38
N ILE A 307 -2.46 23.95 -30.68
CA ILE A 307 -2.92 25.34 -30.65
C ILE A 307 -2.74 25.99 -32.02
N ALA A 308 -1.56 25.87 -32.65
CA ALA A 308 -1.35 26.39 -34.00
C ALA A 308 -2.35 25.80 -35.01
N HIS A 309 -2.67 24.52 -34.89
CA HIS A 309 -3.67 23.86 -35.73
C HIS A 309 -5.10 24.35 -35.46
N LEU A 310 -5.43 24.64 -34.19
CA LEU A 310 -6.73 25.17 -33.79
C LEU A 310 -7.00 26.52 -34.45
N TYR A 311 -6.02 27.42 -34.43
CA TYR A 311 -6.13 28.74 -35.07
C TYR A 311 -6.37 28.64 -36.59
N ASP A 312 -5.68 27.71 -37.26
CA ASP A 312 -5.83 27.55 -38.71
C ASP A 312 -7.18 26.91 -39.09
N LYS A 313 -7.60 25.87 -38.34
CA LYS A 313 -8.79 25.08 -38.67
C LYS A 313 -10.08 25.78 -38.23
N TYR A 314 -10.03 26.50 -37.12
CA TYR A 314 -11.19 27.17 -36.53
C TYR A 314 -10.86 28.61 -36.15
N PRO A 315 -10.65 29.55 -37.09
CA PRO A 315 -10.22 30.92 -36.79
C PRO A 315 -11.15 31.68 -35.81
N ASN A 316 -12.42 31.28 -35.75
CA ASN A 316 -13.45 31.88 -34.88
C ASN A 316 -13.72 31.09 -33.59
N PHE A 317 -12.82 30.19 -33.17
CA PHE A 317 -13.03 29.30 -32.01
C PHE A 317 -13.31 30.05 -30.69
N MET A 318 -12.86 31.31 -30.60
CA MET A 318 -13.09 32.18 -29.44
C MET A 318 -14.56 32.60 -29.28
N ASN A 319 -15.31 32.69 -30.38
CA ASN A 319 -16.73 33.07 -30.38
C ASN A 319 -17.67 31.86 -30.57
N GLN A 320 -17.17 30.80 -31.22
CA GLN A 320 -17.92 29.59 -31.50
C GLN A 320 -17.09 28.38 -31.07
N PRO A 321 -17.53 27.59 -30.06
CA PRO A 321 -16.81 26.41 -29.63
C PRO A 321 -16.54 25.48 -30.84
N PRO A 322 -15.29 25.05 -31.05
CA PRO A 322 -14.91 24.26 -32.20
C PRO A 322 -15.54 22.86 -32.08
N PRO A 323 -16.14 22.32 -33.16
CA PRO A 323 -16.78 21.00 -33.15
C PRO A 323 -15.74 19.87 -33.23
N ILE A 324 -14.81 19.82 -32.28
CA ILE A 324 -13.80 18.75 -32.22
C ILE A 324 -14.43 17.56 -31.51
N SER A 325 -14.96 16.62 -32.29
CA SER A 325 -15.49 15.35 -31.79
C SER A 325 -14.40 14.29 -31.59
N ASP A 326 -13.36 14.31 -32.41
CA ASP A 326 -12.22 13.38 -32.36
C ASP A 326 -10.90 14.14 -32.18
N LEU A 327 -10.42 14.15 -30.94
CA LEU A 327 -9.18 14.82 -30.58
C LEU A 327 -7.94 14.06 -31.09
N GLN A 328 -8.05 12.76 -31.36
CA GLN A 328 -6.96 11.98 -31.94
C GLN A 328 -6.77 12.31 -33.42
N ALA A 329 -7.86 12.41 -34.18
CA ALA A 329 -7.80 12.88 -35.56
C ALA A 329 -7.19 14.28 -35.64
N PHE A 330 -7.64 15.18 -34.75
CA PHE A 330 -7.08 16.53 -34.63
C PHE A 330 -5.57 16.52 -34.29
N TYR A 331 -5.14 15.63 -33.38
CA TYR A 331 -3.72 15.43 -33.08
C TYR A 331 -2.94 14.90 -34.30
N LYS A 332 -3.43 13.84 -34.97
CA LYS A 332 -2.77 13.24 -36.15
C LYS A 332 -2.62 14.27 -37.28
N GLU A 333 -3.64 15.09 -37.53
CA GLU A 333 -3.59 16.19 -38.50
C GLU A 333 -2.52 17.24 -38.12
N SER A 334 -2.52 17.70 -36.87
CA SER A 334 -1.52 18.66 -36.37
C SER A 334 -0.10 18.12 -36.46
N LYS A 335 0.09 16.82 -36.16
CA LYS A 335 1.40 16.16 -36.21
C LYS A 335 1.91 16.02 -37.64
N LYS A 336 1.05 15.65 -38.59
CA LYS A 336 1.40 15.63 -40.02
C LYS A 336 1.89 17.00 -40.49
N ARG A 337 1.16 18.07 -40.13
CA ARG A 337 1.56 19.44 -40.47
C ARG A 337 2.86 19.84 -39.80
N PHE A 338 3.08 19.45 -38.55
CA PHE A 338 4.34 19.71 -37.83
C PHE A 338 5.56 19.07 -38.51
N ASP A 339 5.38 17.89 -39.11
CA ASP A 339 6.47 17.16 -39.78
C ASP A 339 6.70 17.63 -41.23
N GLU A 340 5.65 18.07 -41.93
CA GLU A 340 5.70 18.42 -43.37
C GLU A 340 5.83 19.93 -43.67
N ASP A 341 5.37 20.81 -42.77
CA ASP A 341 5.30 22.27 -42.99
C ASP A 341 6.25 23.03 -42.03
N PRO A 342 7.40 23.54 -42.54
CA PRO A 342 8.36 24.30 -41.74
C PRO A 342 7.81 25.58 -41.10
N GLU A 343 6.88 26.28 -41.76
CA GLU A 343 6.27 27.51 -41.25
C GLU A 343 5.28 27.17 -40.11
N PHE A 344 4.50 26.11 -40.27
CA PHE A 344 3.65 25.59 -39.19
C PHE A 344 4.49 25.13 -38.00
N LYS A 345 5.61 24.43 -38.23
CA LYS A 345 6.53 23.99 -37.18
C LYS A 345 7.08 25.17 -36.37
N LYS A 346 7.46 26.26 -37.03
CA LYS A 346 7.90 27.49 -36.37
C LYS A 346 6.79 28.09 -35.49
N ARG A 347 5.57 28.24 -36.03
CA ARG A 347 4.42 28.74 -35.27
C ARG A 347 4.06 27.84 -34.08
N ALA A 348 4.21 26.52 -34.24
CA ALA A 348 3.97 25.57 -33.16
C ALA A 348 4.95 25.80 -31.99
N TYR A 349 6.24 26.02 -32.27
CA TYR A 349 7.21 26.40 -31.23
C TYR A 349 6.88 27.74 -30.59
N ASP A 350 6.51 28.75 -31.38
CA ASP A 350 6.10 30.06 -30.86
C ASP A 350 4.88 29.93 -29.91
N CYS A 351 3.92 29.06 -30.24
CA CYS A 351 2.77 28.77 -29.37
C CYS A 351 3.19 28.13 -28.03
N VAL A 352 4.20 27.27 -28.00
CA VAL A 352 4.73 26.70 -26.74
C VAL A 352 5.31 27.80 -25.85
N VAL A 353 6.12 28.69 -26.43
CA VAL A 353 6.74 29.80 -25.69
C VAL A 353 5.67 30.75 -25.13
N LYS A 354 4.65 31.07 -25.95
CA LYS A 354 3.52 31.90 -25.51
C LYS A 354 2.69 31.22 -24.41
N LEU A 355 2.49 29.91 -24.49
CA LEU A 355 1.79 29.15 -23.45
C LEU A 355 2.57 29.19 -22.12
N GLN A 356 3.88 28.98 -22.17
CA GLN A 356 4.75 29.01 -21.00
C GLN A 356 4.85 30.40 -20.35
N SER A 357 4.69 31.46 -21.14
CA SER A 357 4.64 32.85 -20.66
C SER A 357 3.24 33.32 -20.24
N TYR A 358 2.26 32.41 -20.21
CA TYR A 358 0.86 32.69 -19.84
C TYR A 358 0.18 33.76 -20.72
N ASP A 359 0.46 33.77 -22.02
CA ASP A 359 -0.28 34.59 -22.96
C ASP A 359 -1.80 34.26 -22.88
N PRO A 360 -2.68 35.24 -22.58
CA PRO A 360 -4.09 34.97 -22.31
C PRO A 360 -4.84 34.28 -23.46
N GLU A 361 -4.51 34.61 -24.71
CA GLU A 361 -5.18 34.03 -25.88
C GLU A 361 -4.76 32.58 -26.09
N ILE A 362 -3.46 32.29 -25.92
CA ILE A 362 -2.91 30.94 -26.03
C ILE A 362 -3.35 30.05 -24.86
N VAL A 363 -3.41 30.58 -23.65
CA VAL A 363 -3.94 29.85 -22.48
C VAL A 363 -5.41 29.51 -22.66
N ASN A 364 -6.22 30.40 -23.26
CA ASN A 364 -7.62 30.09 -23.55
C ASN A 364 -7.74 28.94 -24.58
N ALA A 365 -6.96 29.00 -25.66
CA ALA A 365 -6.89 27.92 -26.65
C ALA A 365 -6.48 26.57 -26.03
N TRP A 366 -5.44 26.58 -25.19
CA TRP A 366 -5.00 25.41 -24.42
C TRP A 366 -6.12 24.87 -23.51
N THR A 367 -6.77 25.74 -22.74
CA THR A 367 -7.84 25.37 -21.81
C THR A 367 -9.00 24.70 -22.55
N MET A 368 -9.36 25.20 -23.73
CA MET A 368 -10.40 24.61 -24.56
C MET A 368 -10.04 23.20 -25.03
N ILE A 369 -8.80 22.98 -25.50
CA ILE A 369 -8.30 21.66 -25.90
C ILE A 369 -8.31 20.69 -24.70
N CYS A 370 -7.82 21.14 -23.54
CA CYS A 370 -7.83 20.36 -22.31
C CYS A 370 -9.26 19.97 -21.90
N ASN A 371 -10.21 20.90 -21.92
CA ASN A 371 -11.60 20.65 -21.55
C ASN A 371 -12.29 19.62 -22.46
N ILE A 372 -11.98 19.60 -23.77
CA ILE A 372 -12.50 18.59 -24.69
C ILE A 372 -11.96 17.21 -24.32
N SER A 373 -10.65 17.09 -24.08
CA SER A 373 -10.03 15.83 -23.67
C SER A 373 -10.55 15.34 -22.32
N LYS A 374 -10.73 16.24 -21.36
CA LYS A 374 -11.26 15.92 -20.02
C LYS A 374 -12.69 15.41 -20.07
N LYS A 375 -13.56 16.02 -20.89
CA LYS A 375 -14.92 15.53 -21.12
C LYS A 375 -14.93 14.10 -21.67
N TYR A 376 -14.02 13.79 -22.60
CA TYR A 376 -13.89 12.44 -23.14
C TYR A 376 -13.42 11.43 -22.08
N ASN A 377 -12.39 11.78 -21.31
CA ASN A 377 -11.90 10.94 -20.21
C ASN A 377 -12.97 10.74 -19.12
N GLN A 378 -13.79 11.75 -18.84
CA GLN A 378 -14.88 11.66 -17.87
C GLN A 378 -15.90 10.59 -18.24
N ILE A 379 -16.21 10.38 -19.53
CA ILE A 379 -17.11 9.29 -19.97
C ILE A 379 -16.55 7.93 -19.55
N VAL A 380 -15.24 7.74 -19.64
CA VAL A 380 -14.57 6.51 -19.19
C VAL A 380 -14.69 6.37 -17.68
N TYR A 381 -14.39 7.44 -16.93
CA TYR A 381 -14.47 7.42 -15.46
C TYR A 381 -15.89 7.17 -14.97
N ASP A 382 -16.90 7.79 -15.57
CA ASP A 382 -18.31 7.59 -15.23
C ASP A 382 -18.76 6.14 -15.46
N ARG A 383 -18.42 5.56 -16.62
CA ARG A 383 -18.72 4.15 -16.92
C ARG A 383 -18.03 3.19 -15.96
N LEU A 384 -16.82 3.54 -15.50
CA LEU A 384 -16.08 2.75 -14.54
C LEU A 384 -16.38 3.14 -13.08
N ASP A 385 -17.32 4.04 -12.79
CA ASP A 385 -17.58 4.55 -11.43
C ASP A 385 -16.28 5.02 -10.73
N ILE A 386 -15.57 5.96 -11.34
CA ILE A 386 -14.29 6.48 -10.82
C ILE A 386 -14.40 7.96 -10.51
N VAL A 387 -14.06 8.30 -9.27
CA VAL A 387 -13.94 9.67 -8.80
C VAL A 387 -12.46 9.98 -8.62
N ILE A 388 -11.97 11.02 -9.29
CA ILE A 388 -10.57 11.42 -9.27
C ILE A 388 -10.46 12.94 -9.53
N GLU A 389 -9.47 13.60 -8.92
CA GLU A 389 -9.22 15.04 -9.08
C GLU A 389 -8.07 15.28 -10.06
N ASP A 390 -8.31 16.09 -11.10
CA ASP A 390 -7.27 16.49 -12.05
C ASP A 390 -6.25 17.45 -11.43
N VAL A 391 -5.01 16.98 -11.25
CA VAL A 391 -3.86 17.80 -10.86
C VAL A 391 -2.69 17.49 -11.79
N GLY A 392 -2.78 18.04 -13.00
CA GLY A 392 -1.82 17.85 -14.10
C GLY A 392 -0.49 18.57 -13.91
N GLU A 393 0.43 18.31 -14.83
CA GLU A 393 1.75 18.95 -14.89
C GLU A 393 1.67 20.49 -14.89
N SER A 394 0.65 21.05 -15.54
CA SER A 394 0.41 22.49 -15.65
C SER A 394 0.26 23.17 -14.28
N PHE A 395 -0.31 22.46 -13.31
CA PHE A 395 -0.49 22.96 -11.93
C PHE A 395 0.85 23.27 -11.27
N TYR A 396 1.89 22.49 -11.57
CA TYR A 396 3.20 22.59 -10.91
C TYR A 396 4.14 23.59 -11.59
N GLN A 397 3.73 24.26 -12.68
CA GLN A 397 4.63 25.12 -13.47
C GLN A 397 5.37 26.17 -12.63
N LYS A 398 4.65 26.92 -11.78
CA LYS A 398 5.27 27.92 -10.91
C LYS A 398 6.20 27.29 -9.87
N MET A 399 5.84 26.09 -9.40
CA MET A 399 6.63 25.34 -8.43
C MET A 399 7.91 24.78 -9.05
N MET A 400 7.89 24.39 -10.33
CA MET A 400 9.07 23.98 -11.08
C MET A 400 10.09 25.11 -11.18
N ILE A 401 9.66 26.36 -11.42
CA ILE A 401 10.56 27.53 -11.43
C ILE A 401 11.27 27.66 -10.08
N SER A 402 10.51 27.67 -8.98
CA SER A 402 11.08 27.77 -7.63
C SER A 402 11.98 26.58 -7.28
N LEU A 403 11.63 25.37 -7.74
CA LEU A 403 12.42 24.17 -7.52
C LEU A 403 13.80 24.29 -8.18
N VAL A 404 13.85 24.75 -9.44
CA VAL A 404 15.10 24.93 -10.17
C VAL A 404 15.98 25.98 -9.51
N GLU A 405 15.40 27.09 -9.07
CA GLU A 405 16.13 28.12 -8.33
C GLU A 405 16.69 27.60 -7.01
N ASP A 406 15.92 26.81 -6.27
CA ASP A 406 16.36 26.18 -5.02
C ASP A 406 17.51 25.21 -5.29
N LEU A 407 17.39 24.34 -6.30
CA LEU A 407 18.45 23.38 -6.65
C LEU A 407 19.76 24.07 -7.05
N LYS A 408 19.69 25.17 -7.80
CA LYS A 408 20.88 25.96 -8.16
C LYS A 408 21.56 26.62 -6.94
N LYS A 409 20.80 26.93 -5.88
CA LYS A 409 21.35 27.52 -4.64
C LYS A 409 22.04 26.50 -3.74
N ILE A 410 21.69 25.22 -3.84
CA ILE A 410 22.15 24.18 -2.90
C ILE A 410 23.67 23.89 -3.02
N GLN A 411 24.37 24.38 -4.05
CA GLN A 411 25.84 24.22 -4.26
C GLN A 411 26.33 22.84 -3.82
N SER A 412 25.78 21.80 -4.46
CA SER A 412 26.06 20.41 -4.15
C SER A 412 26.70 19.74 -5.36
N ASP A 413 27.64 18.84 -5.13
CA ASP A 413 28.24 17.99 -6.17
C ASP A 413 27.20 17.13 -6.91
N HIS A 414 25.99 17.02 -6.37
CA HIS A 414 24.85 16.33 -6.96
C HIS A 414 24.12 17.14 -8.03
N CYS A 415 24.22 18.47 -8.05
CA CYS A 415 23.57 19.30 -9.06
C CYS A 415 24.60 19.95 -9.99
N ARG A 416 24.60 19.56 -11.27
CA ARG A 416 25.64 19.95 -12.24
C ARG A 416 25.04 20.53 -13.50
N GLU A 417 25.72 21.52 -14.05
CA GLU A 417 25.44 21.99 -15.40
C GLU A 417 26.38 21.25 -16.39
N GLU A 418 25.81 20.48 -17.31
CA GLU A 418 26.54 19.72 -18.33
C GLU A 418 25.89 19.96 -19.70
N GLU A 419 26.69 20.40 -20.68
CA GLU A 419 26.22 20.68 -22.06
C GLU A 419 25.00 21.64 -22.12
N GLY A 420 24.95 22.60 -21.18
CA GLY A 420 23.84 23.56 -21.05
C GLY A 420 22.59 23.00 -20.37
N ARG A 421 22.59 21.74 -19.92
CA ARG A 421 21.51 21.10 -19.16
C ARG A 421 21.79 21.19 -17.67
N LEU A 422 20.75 21.32 -16.85
CA LEU A 422 20.85 21.16 -15.40
C LEU A 422 20.48 19.73 -15.03
N LEU A 423 21.44 18.99 -14.49
CA LEU A 423 21.28 17.60 -14.08
C LEU A 423 21.35 17.48 -12.55
N TYR A 424 20.56 16.56 -11.99
CA TYR A 424 20.64 16.15 -10.59
C TYR A 424 21.03 14.68 -10.51
N PHE A 425 22.04 14.34 -9.72
CA PHE A 425 22.62 13.01 -9.58
C PHE A 425 22.36 12.48 -8.16
N PRO A 426 21.25 11.78 -7.91
CA PRO A 426 21.00 11.20 -6.59
C PRO A 426 22.03 10.13 -6.25
N GLU A 427 22.38 10.00 -4.97
CA GLU A 427 23.24 8.91 -4.51
C GLU A 427 22.71 7.52 -4.95
N LYS A 428 23.62 6.67 -5.43
CA LYS A 428 23.36 5.26 -5.81
C LYS A 428 22.41 5.10 -7.01
N CYS A 429 22.13 6.17 -7.75
CA CYS A 429 21.45 6.13 -9.05
C CYS A 429 22.49 6.23 -10.19
N GLU A 430 22.38 5.36 -11.19
CA GLU A 430 23.26 5.39 -12.37
C GLU A 430 22.84 6.48 -13.38
N VAL A 431 21.54 6.81 -13.40
CA VAL A 431 20.95 7.76 -14.35
C VAL A 431 20.59 9.05 -13.60
N PRO A 432 21.06 10.23 -14.05
CA PRO A 432 20.66 11.50 -13.46
C PRO A 432 19.26 11.92 -13.90
N LEU A 433 18.63 12.75 -13.08
CA LEU A 433 17.46 13.52 -13.46
C LEU A 433 17.89 14.72 -14.30
N THR A 434 17.28 14.90 -15.46
CA THR A 434 17.44 16.10 -16.29
C THR A 434 16.42 17.15 -15.86
N ILE A 435 16.80 18.07 -14.98
CA ILE A 435 15.91 19.10 -14.44
C ILE A 435 15.65 20.22 -15.45
N VAL A 436 16.66 20.60 -16.25
CA VAL A 436 16.48 21.62 -17.29
C VAL A 436 17.24 21.20 -18.53
N LYS A 437 16.58 21.29 -19.70
CA LYS A 437 17.21 21.05 -21.01
C LYS A 437 18.11 22.21 -21.42
N SER A 438 18.92 22.01 -22.47
CA SER A 438 19.80 23.05 -23.02
C SER A 438 19.04 24.25 -23.62
N ASP A 439 17.77 24.06 -23.99
CA ASP A 439 16.87 25.12 -24.45
C ASP A 439 16.14 25.85 -23.30
N GLY A 440 16.45 25.53 -22.04
CA GLY A 440 15.81 26.10 -20.85
C GLY A 440 14.47 25.46 -20.49
N GLY A 441 13.97 24.51 -21.27
CA GLY A 441 12.70 23.84 -21.01
C GLY A 441 12.77 22.81 -19.88
N TYR A 442 11.71 22.72 -19.09
CA TYR A 442 11.53 21.68 -18.06
C TYR A 442 11.14 20.32 -18.66
N THR A 443 11.29 19.28 -17.84
CA THR A 443 11.07 17.86 -18.20
C THR A 443 10.09 17.19 -17.23
N TYR A 444 9.76 15.93 -17.48
CA TYR A 444 8.99 15.09 -16.56
C TYR A 444 9.68 14.94 -15.19
N ASP A 445 11.02 14.88 -15.16
CA ASP A 445 11.80 14.83 -13.92
C ASP A 445 11.55 16.08 -13.06
N THR A 446 11.36 17.23 -13.70
CA THR A 446 11.09 18.50 -13.03
C THR A 446 9.68 18.52 -12.45
N SER A 447 8.69 18.09 -13.23
CA SER A 447 7.29 18.07 -12.81
C SER A 447 7.07 17.06 -11.69
N ASP A 448 7.66 15.86 -11.77
CA ASP A 448 7.50 14.82 -10.76
C ASP A 448 8.18 15.19 -9.44
N LEU A 449 9.36 15.83 -9.48
CA LEU A 449 10.00 16.37 -8.27
C LEU A 449 9.16 17.48 -7.64
N ALA A 450 8.66 18.43 -8.45
CA ALA A 450 7.79 19.50 -7.96
C ALA A 450 6.49 18.93 -7.36
N ALA A 451 5.89 17.93 -8.01
CA ALA A 451 4.69 17.26 -7.55
C ALA A 451 4.93 16.51 -6.24
N LEU A 452 6.04 15.77 -6.11
CA LEU A 452 6.38 15.08 -4.87
C LEU A 452 6.60 16.06 -3.72
N ARG A 453 7.34 17.17 -3.95
CA ARG A 453 7.52 18.23 -2.95
C ARG A 453 6.18 18.83 -2.52
N TYR A 454 5.31 19.14 -3.46
CA TYR A 454 3.96 19.66 -3.16
C TYR A 454 3.13 18.67 -2.32
N ARG A 455 3.13 17.40 -2.70
CA ARG A 455 2.40 16.33 -1.99
C ARG A 455 2.89 16.15 -0.55
N LEU A 456 4.20 16.22 -0.33
CA LEU A 456 4.82 16.07 0.99
C LEU A 456 4.69 17.32 1.86
N HIS A 457 4.92 18.52 1.31
CA HIS A 457 5.06 19.75 2.11
C HIS A 457 3.75 20.53 2.22
N GLU A 458 3.03 20.70 1.10
CA GLU A 458 1.79 21.48 1.08
C GLU A 458 0.60 20.62 1.49
N LYS A 459 0.48 19.42 0.91
CA LYS A 459 -0.60 18.49 1.27
C LYS A 459 -0.33 17.73 2.56
N LYS A 460 0.92 17.70 3.03
CA LYS A 460 1.34 17.01 4.27
C LYS A 460 0.95 15.53 4.25
N ALA A 461 1.19 14.87 3.13
CA ALA A 461 0.91 13.45 3.00
C ALA A 461 1.82 12.62 3.92
N ASP A 462 1.23 11.70 4.67
CA ASP A 462 1.97 10.68 5.41
C ASP A 462 2.38 9.52 4.47
N TRP A 463 1.59 9.30 3.41
CA TRP A 463 1.85 8.30 2.40
C TRP A 463 1.53 8.83 1.00
N VAL A 464 2.47 8.68 0.06
CA VAL A 464 2.27 8.95 -1.36
C VAL A 464 2.42 7.65 -2.15
N VAL A 465 1.40 7.28 -2.92
CA VAL A 465 1.30 6.06 -3.71
C VAL A 465 1.28 6.43 -5.20
N TYR A 466 2.24 5.93 -5.96
CA TYR A 466 2.31 6.11 -7.41
C TYR A 466 1.89 4.83 -8.14
N VAL A 467 0.74 4.80 -8.79
CA VAL A 467 0.24 3.63 -9.53
C VAL A 467 0.61 3.77 -11.01
N VAL A 468 1.82 3.35 -11.35
CA VAL A 468 2.43 3.58 -12.68
C VAL A 468 3.03 2.28 -13.23
N ASP A 469 3.07 2.15 -14.56
CA ASP A 469 3.68 1.01 -15.26
C ASP A 469 5.12 0.72 -14.79
N ALA A 470 5.49 -0.56 -14.73
CA ALA A 470 6.81 -1.00 -14.27
C ALA A 470 7.98 -0.45 -15.10
N GLY A 471 7.75 -0.03 -16.35
CA GLY A 471 8.73 0.63 -17.19
C GLY A 471 9.22 1.98 -16.65
N GLN A 472 8.46 2.62 -15.75
CA GLN A 472 8.83 3.88 -15.10
C GLN A 472 9.49 3.70 -13.72
N SER A 473 9.78 2.45 -13.30
CA SER A 473 10.31 2.19 -11.95
C SER A 473 11.64 2.92 -11.71
N LEU A 474 12.55 2.89 -12.69
CA LEU A 474 13.87 3.54 -12.55
C LEU A 474 13.74 5.05 -12.35
N HIS A 475 12.84 5.68 -13.12
CA HIS A 475 12.55 7.11 -13.03
C HIS A 475 12.04 7.49 -11.63
N LEU A 476 10.96 6.83 -11.18
CA LEU A 476 10.35 7.12 -9.88
C LEU A 476 11.30 6.86 -8.71
N GLU A 477 12.05 5.77 -8.72
CA GLU A 477 13.05 5.49 -7.68
C GLU A 477 14.15 6.57 -7.64
N THR A 478 14.53 7.12 -8.80
CA THR A 478 15.50 8.22 -8.90
C THR A 478 14.91 9.53 -8.35
N VAL A 479 13.63 9.83 -8.65
CA VAL A 479 12.90 10.96 -8.04
C VAL A 479 12.79 10.81 -6.53
N PHE A 480 12.47 9.62 -6.02
CA PHE A 480 12.38 9.35 -4.59
C PHE A 480 13.73 9.48 -3.90
N ALA A 481 14.81 9.01 -4.55
CA ALA A 481 16.18 9.18 -4.05
C ALA A 481 16.57 10.65 -3.93
N ALA A 482 16.30 11.46 -4.97
CA ALA A 482 16.52 12.90 -4.94
C ALA A 482 15.75 13.56 -3.78
N ALA A 483 14.47 13.24 -3.61
CA ALA A 483 13.65 13.81 -2.55
C ALA A 483 14.14 13.44 -1.13
N ARG A 484 14.67 12.23 -0.92
CA ARG A 484 15.29 11.84 0.36
C ARG A 484 16.57 12.63 0.62
N GLU A 485 17.42 12.76 -0.41
CA GLU A 485 18.71 13.47 -0.31
C GLU A 485 18.52 14.97 -0.05
N LEU A 486 17.51 15.57 -0.69
CA LEU A 486 17.09 16.94 -0.46
C LEU A 486 16.38 17.14 0.89
N GLY A 487 16.23 16.08 1.69
CA GLY A 487 15.62 16.13 3.02
C GLY A 487 14.12 16.43 3.00
N TRP A 488 13.43 16.17 1.89
CA TRP A 488 12.00 16.46 1.77
C TRP A 488 11.13 15.49 2.55
N TYR A 489 11.59 14.25 2.71
CA TYR A 489 10.95 13.26 3.58
C TYR A 489 11.98 12.28 4.14
N ASP A 490 11.57 11.59 5.20
CA ASP A 490 12.34 10.55 5.85
C ASP A 490 11.48 9.28 5.91
N ASP A 491 12.05 8.15 5.45
CA ASP A 491 11.35 6.86 5.44
C ASP A 491 10.87 6.47 6.84
N SER A 492 11.45 6.96 7.94
CA SER A 492 10.94 6.66 9.28
C SER A 492 9.63 7.36 9.65
N ARG A 493 9.20 8.35 8.85
CA ARG A 493 8.01 9.16 9.12
C ARG A 493 6.96 9.04 8.02
N GLN A 494 7.41 9.08 6.77
CA GLN A 494 6.55 9.11 5.59
C GLN A 494 6.86 7.92 4.69
N ARG A 495 5.83 7.42 4.00
CA ARG A 495 5.95 6.35 3.02
C ARG A 495 5.77 6.94 1.62
N VAL A 496 6.71 6.70 0.73
CA VAL A 496 6.55 7.01 -0.70
C VAL A 496 6.80 5.72 -1.45
N GLU A 497 5.83 5.25 -2.23
CA GLU A 497 5.95 3.95 -2.90
C GLU A 497 5.47 3.97 -4.35
N HIS A 498 6.15 3.15 -5.15
CA HIS A 498 5.73 2.81 -6.50
C HIS A 498 4.93 1.50 -6.51
N VAL A 499 3.65 1.61 -6.84
CA VAL A 499 2.76 0.49 -7.15
C VAL A 499 2.90 0.15 -8.64
N ALA A 500 4.00 -0.53 -8.95
CA ALA A 500 4.29 -1.02 -10.30
C ALA A 500 3.27 -2.04 -10.83
N PHE A 501 2.94 -1.96 -12.12
CA PHE A 501 2.18 -3.01 -12.80
C PHE A 501 2.79 -3.39 -14.16
N GLY A 502 2.56 -4.63 -14.60
CA GLY A 502 3.05 -5.15 -15.88
C GLY A 502 2.23 -4.70 -17.09
N LEU A 503 2.66 -5.09 -18.29
CA LEU A 503 2.03 -4.69 -19.54
C LEU A 503 0.71 -5.42 -19.79
N VAL A 504 -0.14 -4.84 -20.65
CA VAL A 504 -1.32 -5.51 -21.20
C VAL A 504 -0.95 -6.19 -22.51
N LEU A 505 -1.18 -7.49 -22.56
CA LEU A 505 -0.91 -8.37 -23.70
C LEU A 505 -2.22 -8.84 -24.34
N GLY A 506 -2.18 -9.11 -25.65
CA GLY A 506 -3.21 -9.89 -26.32
C GLY A 506 -3.07 -11.38 -26.06
N GLU A 507 -4.01 -12.17 -26.57
CA GLU A 507 -3.98 -13.63 -26.48
C GLU A 507 -2.74 -14.24 -27.18
N ASP A 508 -2.14 -13.50 -28.11
CA ASP A 508 -0.87 -13.82 -28.78
C ASP A 508 0.39 -13.54 -27.92
N ARG A 509 0.20 -13.07 -26.67
CA ARG A 509 1.25 -12.65 -25.73
C ARG A 509 2.13 -11.51 -26.22
N LYS A 510 1.64 -10.73 -27.19
CA LYS A 510 2.29 -9.48 -27.61
C LYS A 510 1.54 -8.29 -27.04
N LYS A 511 2.17 -7.11 -27.11
CA LYS A 511 1.55 -5.85 -26.67
C LYS A 511 0.16 -5.69 -27.30
N PHE A 512 -0.85 -5.50 -26.46
CA PHE A 512 -2.24 -5.42 -26.89
C PHE A 512 -2.44 -4.25 -27.86
N LYS A 513 -2.85 -4.59 -29.10
CA LYS A 513 -3.02 -3.68 -30.23
C LYS A 513 -4.22 -4.11 -31.06
N THR A 514 -4.78 -3.19 -31.83
CA THR A 514 -5.81 -3.49 -32.83
C THR A 514 -5.23 -4.38 -33.96
N ARG A 515 -6.11 -4.95 -34.79
CA ARG A 515 -5.69 -5.73 -35.99
C ARG A 515 -4.84 -4.91 -36.98
N SER A 516 -4.99 -3.58 -36.98
CA SER A 516 -4.17 -2.65 -37.78
C SER A 516 -2.83 -2.29 -37.13
N GLY A 517 -2.57 -2.74 -35.89
CA GLY A 517 -1.36 -2.42 -35.12
C GLY A 517 -1.41 -1.09 -34.36
N GLU A 518 -2.55 -0.39 -34.40
CA GLU A 518 -2.83 0.82 -33.62
C GLU A 518 -3.20 0.49 -32.16
N THR A 519 -3.22 1.52 -31.32
CA THR A 519 -3.60 1.38 -29.91
C THR A 519 -5.12 1.20 -29.80
N VAL A 520 -5.58 0.27 -28.97
CA VAL A 520 -7.01 0.04 -28.74
C VAL A 520 -7.57 1.18 -27.90
N ARG A 521 -8.66 1.79 -28.39
CA ARG A 521 -9.39 2.85 -27.69
C ARG A 521 -10.15 2.27 -26.51
N LEU A 522 -10.07 2.95 -25.37
CA LEU A 522 -10.70 2.44 -24.16
C LEU A 522 -12.24 2.42 -24.27
N LEU A 523 -12.87 3.41 -24.90
CA LEU A 523 -14.33 3.40 -25.10
C LEU A 523 -14.80 2.22 -25.95
N ASP A 524 -14.11 1.92 -27.06
CA ASP A 524 -14.43 0.76 -27.91
C ASP A 524 -14.35 -0.55 -27.10
N LEU A 525 -13.37 -0.67 -26.20
CA LEU A 525 -13.22 -1.83 -25.32
C LEU A 525 -14.40 -1.93 -24.34
N LEU A 526 -14.82 -0.81 -23.73
CA LEU A 526 -15.99 -0.78 -22.85
C LEU A 526 -17.28 -1.11 -23.60
N ASP A 527 -17.47 -0.57 -24.81
CA ASP A 527 -18.64 -0.83 -25.65
C ASP A 527 -18.72 -2.31 -26.06
N GLU A 528 -17.60 -2.92 -26.43
CA GLU A 528 -17.54 -4.36 -26.73
C GLU A 528 -17.83 -5.21 -25.47
N GLY A 529 -17.34 -4.79 -24.30
CA GLY A 529 -17.68 -5.43 -23.03
C GLY A 529 -19.18 -5.41 -22.73
N VAL A 530 -19.82 -4.25 -22.91
CA VAL A 530 -21.29 -4.07 -22.75
C VAL A 530 -22.07 -4.93 -23.74
N LYS A 531 -21.65 -4.97 -25.00
CA LYS A 531 -22.27 -5.81 -26.03
C LYS A 531 -22.22 -7.28 -25.67
N ARG A 532 -21.05 -7.80 -25.30
CA ARG A 532 -20.89 -9.22 -24.93
C ARG A 532 -21.64 -9.58 -23.65
N ALA A 533 -21.64 -8.70 -22.65
CA ALA A 533 -22.43 -8.88 -21.43
C ALA A 533 -23.94 -8.97 -21.75
N SER A 534 -24.43 -8.10 -22.64
CA SER A 534 -25.83 -8.12 -23.11
C SER A 534 -26.19 -9.46 -23.75
N SER A 535 -25.38 -9.92 -24.73
CA SER A 535 -25.62 -11.20 -25.40
C SER A 535 -25.61 -12.38 -24.42
N LYS A 536 -24.76 -12.35 -23.40
CA LYS A 536 -24.71 -13.41 -22.38
C LYS A 536 -25.93 -13.40 -21.46
N LEU A 537 -26.47 -12.23 -21.12
CA LEU A 537 -27.70 -12.11 -20.34
C LEU A 537 -28.92 -12.57 -21.14
N GLU A 538 -28.96 -12.26 -22.44
CA GLU A 538 -29.98 -12.76 -23.38
C GLU A 538 -29.93 -14.28 -23.51
N GLU A 539 -28.75 -14.88 -23.72
CA GLU A 539 -28.56 -16.33 -23.80
C GLU A 539 -29.06 -17.07 -22.55
N LYS A 540 -28.92 -16.44 -21.38
CA LYS A 540 -29.38 -16.98 -20.08
C LYS A 540 -30.85 -16.66 -19.79
N GLY A 541 -31.61 -16.11 -20.74
CA GLY A 541 -33.04 -15.81 -20.62
C GLY A 541 -33.36 -14.71 -19.61
N ARG A 542 -32.41 -13.80 -19.34
CA ARG A 542 -32.60 -12.75 -18.32
C ARG A 542 -33.42 -11.57 -18.81
N ALA A 543 -33.39 -11.32 -20.12
CA ALA A 543 -34.23 -10.32 -20.76
C ALA A 543 -35.74 -10.61 -20.60
N ASP A 544 -36.13 -11.88 -20.41
CA ASP A 544 -37.53 -12.28 -20.28
C ASP A 544 -38.10 -12.09 -18.86
N VAL A 545 -37.23 -11.95 -17.85
CA VAL A 545 -37.61 -11.96 -16.43
C VAL A 545 -37.23 -10.68 -15.68
N MET A 546 -36.45 -9.80 -16.29
CA MET A 546 -36.02 -8.51 -15.73
C MET A 546 -36.69 -7.36 -16.47
N ASN A 547 -36.96 -6.26 -15.76
CA ASN A 547 -37.32 -5.00 -16.43
C ASN A 547 -36.08 -4.34 -17.06
N GLU A 548 -36.29 -3.31 -17.88
CA GLU A 548 -35.21 -2.63 -18.61
C GLU A 548 -34.11 -2.07 -17.69
N ALA A 549 -34.48 -1.52 -16.53
CA ALA A 549 -33.52 -0.96 -15.58
C ALA A 549 -32.71 -2.04 -14.86
N GLU A 550 -33.36 -3.14 -14.46
CA GLU A 550 -32.69 -4.31 -13.87
C GLU A 550 -31.72 -4.96 -14.88
N LEU A 551 -32.15 -5.09 -16.14
CA LEU A 551 -31.33 -5.66 -17.20
C LEU A 551 -30.13 -4.78 -17.52
N ALA A 552 -30.31 -3.46 -17.59
CA ALA A 552 -29.22 -2.50 -17.78
C ALA A 552 -28.21 -2.54 -16.61
N ALA A 553 -28.69 -2.57 -15.37
CA ALA A 553 -27.84 -2.67 -14.19
C ALA A 553 -27.05 -4.00 -14.18
N ALA A 554 -27.68 -5.12 -14.50
CA ALA A 554 -27.01 -6.42 -14.61
C ALA A 554 -25.95 -6.43 -15.73
N ARG A 555 -26.29 -5.85 -16.89
CA ARG A 555 -25.36 -5.70 -18.03
C ARG A 555 -24.12 -4.90 -17.64
N ASP A 556 -24.32 -3.73 -17.03
CA ASP A 556 -23.22 -2.83 -16.67
C ASP A 556 -22.36 -3.41 -15.55
N ALA A 557 -22.99 -4.06 -14.55
CA ALA A 557 -22.30 -4.78 -13.49
C ALA A 557 -21.42 -5.92 -14.05
N VAL A 558 -21.93 -6.72 -15.00
CA VAL A 558 -21.15 -7.77 -15.65
C VAL A 558 -20.04 -7.19 -16.51
N ALA A 559 -20.36 -6.24 -17.39
CA ALA A 559 -19.41 -5.67 -18.34
C ALA A 559 -18.21 -5.03 -17.62
N TYR A 560 -18.47 -4.09 -16.71
CA TYR A 560 -17.43 -3.34 -16.02
C TYR A 560 -16.80 -4.16 -14.90
N GLY A 561 -17.59 -4.99 -14.21
CA GLY A 561 -17.10 -5.91 -13.19
C GLY A 561 -16.10 -6.92 -13.75
N CYS A 562 -16.36 -7.49 -14.93
CA CYS A 562 -15.41 -8.40 -15.58
C CYS A 562 -14.11 -7.73 -15.99
N ILE A 563 -14.17 -6.52 -16.54
CA ILE A 563 -12.98 -5.77 -16.94
C ILE A 563 -12.13 -5.42 -15.70
N LYS A 564 -12.76 -4.95 -14.62
CA LYS A 564 -12.07 -4.63 -13.37
C LYS A 564 -11.48 -5.87 -12.72
N TYR A 565 -12.31 -6.91 -12.51
CA TYR A 565 -11.90 -8.11 -11.79
C TYR A 565 -10.81 -8.87 -12.53
N ALA A 566 -10.88 -8.98 -13.85
CA ALA A 566 -9.88 -9.72 -14.61
C ALA A 566 -8.47 -9.10 -14.50
N ASP A 567 -8.35 -7.79 -14.30
CA ASP A 567 -7.07 -7.16 -13.98
C ASP A 567 -6.71 -7.40 -12.51
N LEU A 568 -7.62 -7.06 -11.58
CA LEU A 568 -7.37 -7.10 -10.14
C LEU A 568 -7.10 -8.52 -9.60
N SER A 569 -7.63 -9.57 -10.22
CA SER A 569 -7.47 -10.97 -9.80
C SER A 569 -6.09 -11.54 -10.11
N HIS A 570 -5.24 -10.81 -10.82
CA HIS A 570 -3.87 -11.23 -11.12
C HIS A 570 -2.86 -10.40 -10.34
N THR A 571 -1.68 -10.96 -10.10
CA THR A 571 -0.60 -10.20 -9.48
C THR A 571 -0.22 -9.01 -10.36
N ARG A 572 -0.43 -7.78 -9.88
CA ARG A 572 -0.24 -6.54 -10.65
C ARG A 572 1.12 -6.44 -11.32
N THR A 573 2.18 -6.95 -10.69
CA THR A 573 3.56 -6.88 -11.20
C THR A 573 3.82 -7.78 -12.40
N GLN A 574 2.91 -8.70 -12.72
CA GLN A 574 2.98 -9.53 -13.91
C GLN A 574 2.27 -8.87 -15.09
N ASP A 575 2.68 -9.27 -16.30
CA ASP A 575 1.96 -8.94 -17.52
C ASP A 575 0.57 -9.61 -17.49
N TYR A 576 -0.43 -8.86 -17.97
CA TYR A 576 -1.83 -9.26 -17.98
C TYR A 576 -2.28 -9.58 -19.40
N VAL A 577 -2.81 -10.78 -19.63
CA VAL A 577 -3.37 -11.17 -20.93
C VAL A 577 -4.85 -10.82 -20.97
N PHE A 578 -5.20 -9.84 -21.79
CA PHE A 578 -6.59 -9.41 -22.00
C PHE A 578 -7.32 -10.40 -22.92
N SER A 579 -8.42 -10.98 -22.42
CA SER A 579 -9.29 -11.89 -23.18
C SER A 579 -10.73 -11.74 -22.71
N PHE A 580 -11.62 -11.28 -23.60
CA PHE A 580 -13.04 -11.16 -23.31
C PHE A 580 -13.68 -12.51 -22.99
N ASP A 581 -13.31 -13.56 -23.74
CA ASP A 581 -13.88 -14.89 -23.57
C ASP A 581 -13.56 -15.45 -22.17
N ARG A 582 -12.32 -15.28 -21.71
CA ARG A 582 -11.91 -15.72 -20.36
C ARG A 582 -12.55 -14.91 -19.25
N MET A 583 -12.57 -13.57 -19.35
CA MET A 583 -13.11 -12.75 -18.26
C MET A 583 -14.62 -12.84 -18.12
N LEU A 584 -15.33 -13.16 -19.22
CA LEU A 584 -16.77 -13.35 -19.24
C LEU A 584 -17.16 -14.81 -18.99
N ASP A 585 -16.24 -15.75 -18.78
CA ASP A 585 -16.58 -17.16 -18.49
C ASP A 585 -17.46 -17.26 -17.22
N ASP A 586 -18.49 -18.13 -17.26
CA ASP A 586 -19.39 -18.34 -16.13
C ASP A 586 -18.83 -19.33 -15.09
N LYS A 587 -17.65 -19.89 -15.35
CA LYS A 587 -16.91 -20.79 -14.47
C LYS A 587 -15.55 -20.22 -14.10
N GLY A 588 -15.07 -20.63 -12.92
CA GLY A 588 -13.76 -20.25 -12.41
C GLY A 588 -13.76 -18.89 -11.73
N ASN A 589 -12.55 -18.37 -11.53
CA ASN A 589 -12.31 -17.13 -10.78
C ASN A 589 -12.61 -15.89 -11.65
N THR A 590 -13.90 -15.63 -11.92
CA THR A 590 -14.38 -14.50 -12.74
C THR A 590 -15.43 -13.67 -12.02
N ALA A 591 -15.60 -12.40 -12.42
CA ALA A 591 -16.66 -11.55 -11.89
C ALA A 591 -18.05 -12.10 -12.19
N VAL A 592 -18.26 -12.76 -13.34
CA VAL A 592 -19.55 -13.38 -13.69
C VAL A 592 -19.92 -14.42 -12.64
N TYR A 593 -19.00 -15.33 -12.31
CA TYR A 593 -19.21 -16.34 -11.29
C TYR A 593 -19.53 -15.72 -9.93
N LEU A 594 -18.77 -14.70 -9.52
CA LEU A 594 -18.94 -14.05 -8.22
C LEU A 594 -20.25 -13.26 -8.10
N LEU A 595 -20.63 -12.49 -9.13
CA LEU A 595 -21.89 -11.75 -9.16
C LEU A 595 -23.08 -12.71 -9.17
N TYR A 596 -22.98 -13.81 -9.91
CA TYR A 596 -24.00 -14.86 -9.90
C TYR A 596 -24.10 -15.56 -8.54
N ALA A 597 -22.98 -15.89 -7.91
CA ALA A 597 -22.94 -16.46 -6.56
C ALA A 597 -23.60 -15.51 -5.55
N TYR A 598 -23.29 -14.22 -5.60
CA TYR A 598 -23.92 -13.19 -4.76
C TYR A 598 -25.45 -13.12 -4.99
N ALA A 599 -25.89 -13.03 -6.25
CA ALA A 599 -27.30 -12.99 -6.59
C ALA A 599 -28.05 -14.24 -6.14
N ARG A 600 -27.41 -15.42 -6.23
CA ARG A 600 -27.95 -16.69 -5.72
C ARG A 600 -28.10 -16.68 -4.21
N ILE A 601 -27.11 -16.21 -3.46
CA ILE A 601 -27.19 -16.08 -1.99
C ILE A 601 -28.36 -15.17 -1.60
N ARG A 602 -28.45 -13.99 -2.23
CA ARG A 602 -29.57 -13.06 -2.04
C ARG A 602 -30.91 -13.67 -2.43
N SER A 603 -30.93 -14.51 -3.48
CA SER A 603 -32.14 -15.22 -3.88
C SER A 603 -32.59 -16.23 -2.83
N ILE A 604 -31.68 -16.98 -2.19
CA ILE A 604 -32.03 -17.93 -1.12
C ILE A 604 -32.76 -17.21 0.02
N VAL A 605 -32.22 -16.05 0.45
CA VAL A 605 -32.85 -15.22 1.48
C VAL A 605 -34.24 -14.78 1.04
N ARG A 606 -34.37 -14.26 -0.19
CA ARG A 606 -35.64 -13.80 -0.75
C ARG A 606 -36.70 -14.91 -0.90
N THR A 607 -36.30 -16.10 -1.34
CA THR A 607 -37.22 -17.22 -1.58
C THR A 607 -37.54 -18.03 -0.33
N SER A 608 -36.89 -17.73 0.80
CA SER A 608 -37.21 -18.36 2.09
C SER A 608 -38.63 -18.05 2.58
N GLY A 609 -39.22 -16.96 2.09
CA GLY A 609 -40.51 -16.47 2.57
C GLY A 609 -40.44 -15.82 3.96
N VAL A 610 -39.25 -15.70 4.53
CA VAL A 610 -39.02 -15.04 5.83
C VAL A 610 -38.88 -13.53 5.61
N ALA A 611 -39.68 -12.75 6.33
CA ALA A 611 -39.59 -11.29 6.31
C ALA A 611 -38.27 -10.82 6.94
N PRO A 612 -37.64 -9.73 6.44
CA PRO A 612 -36.41 -9.18 7.02
C PRO A 612 -36.52 -8.91 8.53
N GLU A 613 -37.69 -8.48 8.99
CA GLU A 613 -37.98 -8.21 10.40
C GLU A 613 -37.83 -9.46 11.26
N ALA A 614 -38.28 -10.62 10.78
CA ALA A 614 -38.16 -11.89 11.49
C ALA A 614 -36.70 -12.38 11.56
N ILE A 615 -35.90 -12.12 10.52
CA ILE A 615 -34.45 -12.39 10.56
C ILE A 615 -33.79 -11.51 11.62
N ASN A 616 -34.13 -10.22 11.66
CA ASN A 616 -33.58 -9.28 12.64
C ASN A 616 -34.00 -9.63 14.07
N GLU A 617 -35.25 -10.05 14.29
CA GLU A 617 -35.74 -10.51 15.59
C GLU A 617 -35.02 -11.78 16.06
N PHE A 618 -34.77 -12.71 15.14
CA PHE A 618 -33.97 -13.90 15.42
C PHE A 618 -32.54 -13.52 15.83
N ILE A 619 -31.89 -12.62 15.09
CA ILE A 619 -30.53 -12.13 15.42
C ILE A 619 -30.51 -11.42 16.78
N ALA A 620 -31.51 -10.57 17.08
CA ALA A 620 -31.60 -9.84 18.34
C ALA A 620 -31.80 -10.78 19.54
N SER A 621 -32.56 -11.86 19.35
CA SER A 621 -32.83 -12.86 20.39
C SER A 621 -31.70 -13.89 20.54
N ASN A 622 -30.80 -13.99 19.56
CA ASN A 622 -29.71 -14.96 19.53
C ASN A 622 -28.37 -14.25 19.27
N PRO A 623 -27.70 -13.74 20.32
CA PRO A 623 -26.43 -13.03 20.17
C PRO A 623 -25.28 -13.92 19.66
N THR A 624 -25.42 -15.24 19.82
CA THR A 624 -24.56 -16.26 19.19
C THR A 624 -25.37 -17.01 18.15
N ILE A 625 -24.78 -17.23 16.97
CA ILE A 625 -25.45 -17.97 15.89
C ILE A 625 -24.93 -19.42 15.91
N PRO A 626 -25.78 -20.42 16.21
CA PRO A 626 -25.33 -21.81 16.31
C PRO A 626 -24.79 -22.36 14.99
N VAL A 627 -23.60 -22.98 15.06
CA VAL A 627 -22.89 -23.58 13.93
C VAL A 627 -22.72 -25.07 14.22
N THR A 628 -23.63 -25.91 13.74
CA THR A 628 -23.73 -27.33 14.11
C THR A 628 -22.99 -28.27 13.16
N HIS A 629 -22.89 -27.91 11.88
CA HIS A 629 -22.31 -28.77 10.85
C HIS A 629 -20.85 -28.36 10.51
N PRO A 630 -19.95 -29.28 10.17
CA PRO A 630 -18.57 -28.94 9.76
C PRO A 630 -18.50 -27.92 8.63
N ALA A 631 -19.39 -28.01 7.63
CA ALA A 631 -19.45 -27.04 6.52
C ALA A 631 -19.89 -25.63 6.98
N GLU A 632 -20.79 -25.53 7.97
CA GLU A 632 -21.17 -24.25 8.59
C GLU A 632 -19.95 -23.63 9.31
N LEU A 633 -19.14 -24.46 9.98
CA LEU A 633 -17.94 -24.03 10.70
C LEU A 633 -16.86 -23.54 9.74
N THR A 634 -16.61 -24.26 8.64
CA THR A 634 -15.67 -23.84 7.60
C THR A 634 -16.07 -22.50 6.98
N LEU A 635 -17.35 -22.32 6.64
CA LEU A 635 -17.86 -21.04 6.12
C LEU A 635 -17.70 -19.91 7.15
N SER A 636 -18.05 -20.18 8.41
CA SER A 636 -17.93 -19.19 9.48
C SER A 636 -16.48 -18.75 9.69
N LYS A 637 -15.53 -19.70 9.67
CA LYS A 637 -14.09 -19.38 9.74
C LYS A 637 -13.64 -18.54 8.54
N GLN A 638 -14.08 -18.86 7.33
CA GLN A 638 -13.74 -18.06 6.13
C GLN A 638 -14.30 -16.65 6.20
N ILE A 639 -15.52 -16.46 6.72
CA ILE A 639 -16.12 -15.13 6.92
C ILE A 639 -15.24 -14.26 7.82
N LEU A 640 -14.73 -14.80 8.93
CA LEU A 640 -13.94 -14.03 9.89
C LEU A 640 -12.58 -13.57 9.35
N LYS A 641 -12.02 -14.29 8.37
CA LYS A 641 -10.73 -13.98 7.74
C LYS A 641 -10.74 -12.73 6.87
N LEU A 642 -11.89 -12.11 6.60
CA LEU A 642 -11.93 -10.86 5.83
C LEU A 642 -10.98 -9.81 6.44
N SER A 643 -11.02 -9.63 7.76
CA SER A 643 -10.17 -8.65 8.44
C SER A 643 -8.67 -8.98 8.29
N ASP A 644 -8.30 -10.27 8.32
CA ASP A 644 -6.92 -10.70 8.09
C ASP A 644 -6.47 -10.39 6.65
N CYS A 645 -7.32 -10.71 5.67
CA CYS A 645 -7.09 -10.42 4.26
C CYS A 645 -6.90 -8.92 4.03
N ILE A 646 -7.74 -8.07 4.64
CA ILE A 646 -7.67 -6.62 4.50
C ILE A 646 -6.35 -6.08 5.05
N LEU A 647 -5.91 -6.52 6.23
CA LEU A 647 -4.62 -6.11 6.80
C LEU A 647 -3.45 -6.56 5.91
N GLN A 648 -3.49 -7.76 5.36
CA GLN A 648 -2.48 -8.26 4.43
C GLN A 648 -2.40 -7.44 3.14
N VAL A 649 -3.57 -7.06 2.59
CA VAL A 649 -3.64 -6.23 1.38
C VAL A 649 -3.21 -4.80 1.68
N LEU A 650 -3.53 -4.22 2.84
CA LEU A 650 -3.05 -2.88 3.23
C LEU A 650 -1.52 -2.80 3.31
N ASP A 651 -0.88 -3.87 3.79
CA ASP A 651 0.58 -3.93 3.88
C ASP A 651 1.26 -3.98 2.50
N SER A 652 0.68 -4.75 1.57
CA SER A 652 1.31 -5.10 0.29
C SER A 652 0.78 -4.34 -0.93
N LEU A 653 -0.39 -3.72 -0.79
CA LEU A 653 -1.22 -3.19 -1.89
C LEU A 653 -1.42 -4.21 -3.04
N MET A 654 -1.55 -5.49 -2.68
CA MET A 654 -1.76 -6.59 -3.61
C MET A 654 -3.24 -7.00 -3.64
N ILE A 655 -4.05 -6.25 -4.40
CA ILE A 655 -5.51 -6.41 -4.46
C ILE A 655 -5.96 -7.83 -4.88
N HIS A 656 -5.16 -8.56 -5.66
CA HIS A 656 -5.49 -9.95 -6.06
C HIS A 656 -5.75 -10.88 -4.87
N GLN A 657 -5.13 -10.63 -3.72
CA GLN A 657 -5.35 -11.42 -2.51
C GLN A 657 -6.79 -11.28 -1.99
N LEU A 658 -7.42 -10.11 -2.18
CA LEU A 658 -8.84 -9.90 -1.89
C LEU A 658 -9.74 -10.63 -2.88
N CYS A 659 -9.32 -10.70 -4.16
CA CYS A 659 -10.03 -11.46 -5.19
C CYS A 659 -10.00 -12.97 -4.86
N ASP A 660 -8.83 -13.50 -4.50
CA ASP A 660 -8.67 -14.90 -4.09
C ASP A 660 -9.52 -15.23 -2.86
N TYR A 661 -9.53 -14.33 -1.86
CA TYR A 661 -10.39 -14.46 -0.68
C TYR A 661 -11.88 -14.53 -1.05
N LEU A 662 -12.34 -13.62 -1.92
CA LEU A 662 -13.72 -13.52 -2.36
C LEU A 662 -14.15 -14.78 -3.14
N TYR A 663 -13.30 -15.27 -4.03
CA TYR A 663 -13.54 -16.52 -4.76
C TYR A 663 -13.58 -17.74 -3.85
N GLN A 664 -12.66 -17.82 -2.89
CA GLN A 664 -12.65 -18.89 -1.90
C GLN A 664 -13.91 -18.86 -1.03
N LEU A 665 -14.39 -17.67 -0.62
CA LEU A 665 -15.62 -17.52 0.13
C LEU A 665 -16.84 -18.01 -0.66
N ALA A 666 -16.95 -17.66 -1.95
CA ALA A 666 -18.03 -18.13 -2.81
C ALA A 666 -18.00 -19.66 -3.00
N THR A 667 -16.81 -20.24 -3.14
CA THR A 667 -16.62 -21.69 -3.28
C THR A 667 -17.03 -22.43 -2.00
N ILE A 668 -16.57 -21.96 -0.82
CA ILE A 668 -16.92 -22.56 0.47
C ILE A 668 -18.41 -22.40 0.76
N PHE A 669 -19.03 -21.29 0.35
CA PHE A 669 -20.48 -21.13 0.45
C PHE A 669 -21.23 -22.19 -0.36
N HIS A 670 -20.76 -22.52 -1.57
CA HIS A 670 -21.37 -23.57 -2.40
C HIS A 670 -21.32 -24.94 -1.72
N ASP A 671 -20.19 -25.29 -1.10
CA ASP A 671 -20.04 -26.53 -0.33
C ASP A 671 -20.99 -26.57 0.87
N PHE A 672 -21.09 -25.45 1.61
CA PHE A 672 -22.05 -25.30 2.70
C PHE A 672 -23.49 -25.50 2.21
N TYR A 673 -23.91 -24.81 1.15
CA TYR A 673 -25.28 -24.88 0.64
C TYR A 673 -25.63 -26.29 0.12
N SER A 674 -24.65 -27.02 -0.40
CA SER A 674 -24.84 -28.39 -0.88
C SER A 674 -24.95 -29.40 0.26
N ALA A 675 -24.24 -29.16 1.38
CA ALA A 675 -24.24 -30.06 2.53
C ALA A 675 -25.34 -29.75 3.56
N CYS A 676 -25.86 -28.52 3.60
CA CYS A 676 -26.74 -28.04 4.65
C CYS A 676 -28.00 -27.38 4.06
N TYR A 677 -29.18 -27.99 4.29
CA TYR A 677 -30.45 -27.38 3.88
C TYR A 677 -30.69 -26.06 4.61
N VAL A 678 -30.83 -24.97 3.87
CA VAL A 678 -31.29 -23.67 4.40
C VAL A 678 -32.82 -23.63 4.46
N ILE A 679 -33.45 -24.13 3.40
CA ILE A 679 -34.90 -24.28 3.25
C ILE A 679 -35.15 -25.75 2.94
N GLU A 680 -35.84 -26.46 3.83
CA GLU A 680 -36.20 -27.87 3.67
C GLU A 680 -37.70 -27.98 3.39
N LYS A 681 -38.09 -28.73 2.35
CA LYS A 681 -39.50 -29.04 2.08
C LYS A 681 -39.75 -30.49 2.46
N LYS A 682 -40.48 -30.72 3.55
CA LYS A 682 -40.75 -32.06 4.08
C LYS A 682 -42.25 -32.24 4.31
N GLY A 683 -42.85 -33.24 3.66
CA GLY A 683 -44.26 -33.58 3.86
C GLY A 683 -45.29 -32.50 3.49
N GLY A 684 -44.92 -31.53 2.65
CA GLY A 684 -45.77 -30.38 2.29
C GLY A 684 -45.54 -29.13 3.14
N GLU A 685 -44.78 -29.23 4.24
CA GLU A 685 -44.35 -28.09 5.06
C GLU A 685 -42.98 -27.57 4.60
N THR A 686 -42.81 -26.26 4.63
CA THR A 686 -41.52 -25.60 4.37
C THR A 686 -40.90 -25.19 5.70
N VAL A 687 -39.78 -25.81 6.05
CA VAL A 687 -39.00 -25.51 7.25
C VAL A 687 -37.80 -24.66 6.85
N VAL A 688 -37.64 -23.50 7.49
CA VAL A 688 -36.51 -22.60 7.26
C VAL A 688 -35.58 -22.64 8.47
N HIS A 689 -34.30 -22.93 8.21
CA HIS A 689 -33.27 -22.93 9.25
C HIS A 689 -32.70 -21.52 9.42
N PHE A 690 -33.19 -20.78 10.41
CA PHE A 690 -32.83 -19.38 10.63
C PHE A 690 -31.33 -19.13 10.82
N ASN A 691 -30.61 -19.99 11.56
CA ASN A 691 -29.16 -19.87 11.74
C ASN A 691 -28.40 -19.95 10.40
N ARG A 692 -28.83 -20.84 9.50
CA ARG A 692 -28.26 -20.99 8.15
C ARG A 692 -28.65 -19.85 7.23
N LEU A 693 -29.87 -19.34 7.37
CA LEU A 693 -30.34 -18.16 6.64
C LEU A 693 -29.51 -16.91 7.01
N VAL A 694 -29.20 -16.75 8.31
CA VAL A 694 -28.30 -15.70 8.79
C VAL A 694 -26.89 -15.87 8.20
N LEU A 695 -26.36 -17.09 8.10
CA LEU A 695 -25.07 -17.34 7.42
C LEU A 695 -25.09 -16.92 5.95
N CYS A 696 -26.20 -17.14 5.23
CA CYS A 696 -26.38 -16.60 3.88
C CYS A 696 -26.31 -15.07 3.85
N GLU A 697 -27.04 -14.40 4.75
CA GLU A 697 -27.08 -12.93 4.83
C GLU A 697 -25.70 -12.35 5.17
N VAL A 698 -25.01 -12.92 6.15
CA VAL A 698 -23.64 -12.52 6.53
C VAL A 698 -22.67 -12.72 5.37
N THR A 699 -22.74 -13.87 4.68
CA THR A 699 -21.88 -14.14 3.51
C THR A 699 -22.09 -13.11 2.41
N ALA A 700 -23.34 -12.80 2.06
CA ALA A 700 -23.65 -11.78 1.06
C ALA A 700 -23.12 -10.40 1.49
N ASN A 701 -23.24 -10.04 2.76
CA ASN A 701 -22.74 -8.77 3.27
C ASN A 701 -21.20 -8.68 3.22
N VAL A 702 -20.49 -9.78 3.46
CA VAL A 702 -19.03 -9.85 3.27
C VAL A 702 -18.67 -9.68 1.79
N MET A 703 -19.32 -10.42 0.89
CA MET A 703 -19.09 -10.28 -0.56
C MET A 703 -19.34 -8.85 -1.05
N SER A 704 -20.40 -8.19 -0.58
CA SER A 704 -20.71 -6.78 -0.89
C SER A 704 -19.57 -5.84 -0.45
N ASN A 705 -18.96 -6.06 0.72
CA ASN A 705 -17.82 -5.25 1.14
C ASN A 705 -16.60 -5.47 0.24
N CYS A 706 -16.34 -6.71 -0.19
CA CYS A 706 -15.27 -6.99 -1.17
C CYS A 706 -15.55 -6.31 -2.50
N PHE A 707 -16.76 -6.41 -3.05
CA PHE A 707 -17.14 -5.76 -4.32
C PHE A 707 -16.96 -4.25 -4.26
N LYS A 708 -17.37 -3.60 -3.16
CA LYS A 708 -17.18 -2.17 -2.95
C LYS A 708 -15.72 -1.75 -2.96
N ILE A 709 -14.81 -2.56 -2.42
CA ILE A 709 -13.36 -2.30 -2.45
C ILE A 709 -12.80 -2.52 -3.85
N LEU A 710 -13.28 -3.54 -4.57
CA LEU A 710 -12.88 -3.84 -5.95
C LEU A 710 -13.51 -2.89 -6.99
N GLY A 711 -14.43 -2.01 -6.57
CA GLY A 711 -15.20 -1.13 -7.46
C GLY A 711 -16.18 -1.89 -8.36
N ILE A 712 -16.67 -3.05 -7.94
CA ILE A 712 -17.63 -3.86 -8.70
C ILE A 712 -19.03 -3.56 -8.19
N ASN A 713 -19.96 -3.24 -9.09
CA ASN A 713 -21.36 -3.02 -8.72
C ASN A 713 -22.06 -4.37 -8.52
N GLU A 714 -22.51 -4.63 -7.30
CA GLU A 714 -23.32 -5.81 -7.02
C GLU A 714 -24.75 -5.68 -7.56
N VAL A 715 -25.32 -6.79 -8.03
CA VAL A 715 -26.74 -6.87 -8.41
C VAL A 715 -27.45 -7.94 -7.58
N PRO A 716 -28.55 -7.61 -6.89
CA PRO A 716 -29.26 -8.56 -6.00
C PRO A 716 -30.08 -9.61 -6.78
N ARG A 717 -30.19 -9.44 -8.10
CA ARG A 717 -30.83 -10.35 -9.05
C ARG A 717 -29.94 -10.42 -10.29
N MET A 718 -29.62 -11.63 -10.71
CA MET A 718 -28.84 -11.93 -11.91
C MET A 718 -29.42 -13.15 -12.61
#